data_AF-A0A3N1CZD9-F1
#
_entry.id   AF-A0A3N1CZD9-F1
#
_cell.length_a   1.000
_cell.length_b   1.000
_cell.length_c   1.000
_cell.angle_alpha   90.00
_cell.angle_beta   90.00
_cell.angle_gamma   90.00
#
_symmetry.space_group_name_H-M   'P 1'
#
loop_
_entity.id
_entity.type
_entity.pdbx_description
1 polymer ?
#
loop_
_entity_poly.entity_id
_entity_poly.type
_entity_poly.pdbx_seq_one_letter_code
_entity_poly.pdbx_strand_id
1 'polypeptide(L)'
;MPRNASRGLRVGSRGVRPDAAAKLAGDFAYATGLHAAGELHGATVRGTVASGMLDAVRTDAALRVPGARLVLTAADVPGARHLGLKTADTPVLAIDRVRYAGEPVAFVVAETAEAARRMALLVEPVIRPAEPLLDPFAALEAGAPLVGAESNLVAELELAHGDGVHGAVKVSARWRTGRQDAAFLAPEAGLASPGPDGSVVLDVATQDVHEDRRSIALALGLPPEKVLVRLAGVGGAFGGREDITLHVHLCLAALRTGRPVRAVYGRAESLHAHPHRHPATMDYALSADRAGRLVALDADLLLDGGAYASTSLPISKIVHYFAAGPYRIPSVRVRTRTVHTNNPVSGALRGFGATQACFGIESTIDLLAAELGLDPRELRRRNLLAQGEPLATSRQPLTGTAAPAAVLAALDGVPLPPDAPGRGVGYAIGIKSAGLGDGRPDPAGIGLRLDATGLTVRSAAAEVGQGIGAVLARIVGSHFPDVPVRLAESTTGLPVAGGSKASRQSMASGGAADLACRDLLARLNGLAEARGLPDWRSVGLPELLDGAVLTAEAVNPGLPTQETDARTGTGHLHQAFQLTAHRAVVDVDPELGTARLVQLVAAQDVGRAIDPVGVRGQLVGGSVQGAGFALFEEIPVDGEGRPRAKGFGDYLLPLASDVPEVIAVPLEHADDRLAFGAKGIGEGPLVSSPAAVAAALRAADGSPVDRVPAYRLAPSPPGEDAERRAGDDPGPGVVLRPTSWTEAAALLRAHPDATVLAGGTALLPRFNTGGLRPSTVILLSGISPEPPRIGDGRIRFDARTTVGEARTVARCLPEDLGWFGTPAVRRRATVVGNLLAAEGGRRDLAVPLLAVDAVLLTPEGDVGLDEVLDGAAPGLVTAIETDVPRRLGYARTGVRPSVAPPEAAVAIAWLPRPPGADRVRVVARLRAARPERLRDAERLLERRAPLDEVAAACTGHARPFGVLARRILEETP
;
A
#
# COMPACT_ATOMS: atom_id res chain seq x y z
N MET A 1 7.06 -22.83 26.39
CA MET A 1 5.66 -22.86 25.91
C MET A 1 5.62 -22.38 24.46
N PRO A 2 4.95 -23.06 23.52
CA PRO A 2 4.88 -22.56 22.15
C PRO A 2 4.05 -21.27 22.14
N ARG A 3 4.65 -20.18 21.65
CA ARG A 3 4.14 -18.79 21.73
C ARG A 3 2.81 -18.53 20.99
N ASN A 4 2.18 -19.55 20.39
CA ASN A 4 1.05 -19.41 19.45
C ASN A 4 -0.27 -20.05 19.92
N ALA A 5 -0.39 -20.48 21.17
CA ALA A 5 -1.65 -21.02 21.69
C ALA A 5 -2.55 -19.88 22.20
N SER A 6 -3.73 -19.73 21.60
CA SER A 6 -4.75 -18.79 22.08
C SER A 6 -5.75 -19.52 22.98
N ARG A 7 -6.05 -18.95 24.16
CA ARG A 7 -7.15 -19.37 25.04
C ARG A 7 -8.23 -18.30 25.03
N GLY A 8 -9.50 -18.70 24.94
CA GLY A 8 -10.64 -17.79 25.07
C GLY A 8 -10.96 -16.95 23.83
N LEU A 9 -10.31 -17.17 22.68
CA LEU A 9 -10.76 -16.58 21.42
C LEU A 9 -12.06 -17.26 20.96
N ARG A 10 -13.16 -16.53 21.00
CA ARG A 10 -14.48 -16.97 20.54
C ARG A 10 -15.06 -15.97 19.57
N VAL A 11 -16.08 -16.37 18.80
CA VAL A 11 -16.82 -15.50 17.88
C VAL A 11 -17.30 -14.25 18.64
N GLY A 12 -17.03 -13.07 18.08
CA GLY A 12 -17.40 -11.78 18.67
C GLY A 12 -16.48 -11.28 19.79
N SER A 13 -15.46 -12.04 20.20
CA SER A 13 -14.52 -11.60 21.24
C SER A 13 -13.46 -10.61 20.70
N ARG A 14 -13.17 -9.57 21.49
CA ARG A 14 -12.16 -8.53 21.19
C ARG A 14 -10.73 -8.95 21.57
N GLY A 15 -10.36 -10.20 21.33
CA GLY A 15 -9.03 -10.72 21.61
C GLY A 15 -7.96 -10.30 20.58
N VAL A 16 -6.69 -10.43 20.96
CA VAL A 16 -5.54 -10.14 20.09
C VAL A 16 -5.35 -11.29 19.08
N ARG A 17 -5.09 -10.96 17.82
CA ARG A 17 -4.83 -11.95 16.76
C ARG A 17 -3.53 -12.75 17.04
N PRO A 18 -3.46 -14.05 16.66
CA PRO A 18 -2.37 -14.95 17.07
C PRO A 18 -0.95 -14.50 16.68
N ASP A 19 -0.81 -13.81 15.56
CA ASP A 19 0.45 -13.34 14.96
C ASP A 19 0.85 -11.91 15.39
N ALA A 20 0.05 -11.23 16.20
CA ALA A 20 0.30 -9.83 16.59
C ALA A 20 1.61 -9.66 17.38
N ALA A 21 1.89 -10.55 18.33
CA ALA A 21 3.07 -10.43 19.19
C ALA A 21 4.37 -10.47 18.37
N ALA A 22 4.49 -11.41 17.43
CA ALA A 22 5.64 -11.50 16.54
C ALA A 22 5.77 -10.27 15.63
N LYS A 23 4.66 -9.76 15.10
CA LYS A 23 4.66 -8.54 14.26
C LYS A 23 5.11 -7.30 15.05
N LEU A 24 4.61 -7.13 16.27
CA LEU A 24 4.97 -6.00 17.14
C LEU A 24 6.42 -6.07 17.63
N ALA A 25 6.96 -7.28 17.82
CA ALA A 25 8.35 -7.49 18.22
C ALA A 25 9.35 -7.35 17.06
N GLY A 26 8.88 -7.33 15.81
CA GLY A 26 9.76 -7.42 14.63
C GLY A 26 10.26 -8.84 14.34
N ASP A 27 9.76 -9.84 15.06
CA ASP A 27 10.15 -11.26 14.95
C ASP A 27 9.34 -12.03 13.88
N PHE A 28 8.37 -11.39 13.23
CA PHE A 28 7.54 -12.05 12.22
C PHE A 28 8.34 -12.30 10.93
N ALA A 29 8.48 -13.56 10.55
CA ALA A 29 9.26 -13.99 9.38
C ALA A 29 8.54 -13.67 8.06
N TYR A 30 8.69 -12.45 7.58
CA TYR A 30 8.26 -12.06 6.23
C TYR A 30 9.12 -12.75 5.15
N ALA A 31 8.54 -13.02 3.98
CA ALA A 31 9.26 -13.60 2.84
C ALA A 31 10.52 -12.80 2.46
N THR A 32 10.48 -11.47 2.64
CA THR A 32 11.60 -10.55 2.38
C THR A 32 12.77 -10.76 3.33
N GLY A 33 12.58 -11.41 4.48
CA GLY A 33 13.60 -11.67 5.50
C GLY A 33 14.02 -13.13 5.61
N LEU A 34 13.52 -14.02 4.75
CA LEU A 34 13.93 -15.42 4.76
C LEU A 34 15.36 -15.59 4.26
N HIS A 35 16.08 -16.56 4.81
CA HIS A 35 17.44 -16.92 4.40
C HIS A 35 17.66 -18.43 4.52
N ALA A 36 18.51 -18.99 3.65
CA ALA A 36 19.06 -20.34 3.78
C ALA A 36 20.59 -20.34 3.76
N ALA A 37 21.18 -21.38 4.37
CA ALA A 37 22.63 -21.58 4.31
C ALA A 37 23.08 -21.85 2.86
N GLY A 38 24.11 -21.13 2.42
CA GLY A 38 24.66 -21.28 1.07
C GLY A 38 23.71 -20.81 -0.05
N GLU A 39 22.73 -19.96 0.27
CA GLU A 39 21.80 -19.41 -0.71
C GLU A 39 22.51 -18.61 -1.81
N LEU A 40 21.97 -18.66 -3.02
CA LEU A 40 22.30 -17.78 -4.12
C LEU A 40 21.25 -16.68 -4.24
N HIS A 41 21.61 -15.58 -4.90
CA HIS A 41 20.74 -14.43 -5.09
C HIS A 41 20.31 -14.30 -6.55
N GLY A 42 19.01 -14.13 -6.76
CA GLY A 42 18.39 -13.94 -8.06
C GLY A 42 17.97 -12.50 -8.35
N ALA A 43 17.99 -12.11 -9.61
CA ALA A 43 17.44 -10.83 -10.09
C ALA A 43 16.80 -10.99 -11.48
N THR A 44 15.68 -10.32 -11.71
CA THR A 44 14.97 -10.36 -12.99
C THR A 44 15.48 -9.28 -13.93
N VAL A 45 15.72 -9.66 -15.19
CA VAL A 45 16.03 -8.73 -16.28
C VAL A 45 14.73 -8.43 -17.01
N ARG A 46 14.45 -7.16 -17.29
CA ARG A 46 13.18 -6.70 -17.85
C ARG A 46 13.36 -5.95 -19.17
N GLY A 47 12.38 -6.08 -20.06
CA GLY A 47 12.28 -5.29 -21.28
C GLY A 47 11.99 -3.82 -20.98
N THR A 48 12.52 -2.92 -21.81
CA THR A 48 12.46 -1.46 -21.61
C THR A 48 11.50 -0.73 -22.56
N VAL A 49 10.86 -1.47 -23.47
CA VAL A 49 9.91 -0.95 -24.47
C VAL A 49 8.53 -1.55 -24.23
N ALA A 50 7.48 -0.81 -24.60
CA ALA A 50 6.10 -1.29 -24.46
C ALA A 50 5.71 -2.31 -25.55
N SER A 51 6.39 -2.30 -26.70
CA SER A 51 6.16 -3.25 -27.78
C SER A 51 7.45 -3.48 -28.57
N GLY A 52 7.75 -4.73 -28.92
CA GLY A 52 8.88 -5.04 -29.78
C GLY A 52 9.14 -6.54 -29.98
N MET A 53 9.90 -6.87 -31.03
CA MET A 53 10.38 -8.23 -31.29
C MET A 53 11.68 -8.46 -30.51
N LEU A 54 11.74 -9.55 -29.74
CA LEU A 54 12.92 -9.98 -29.01
C LEU A 54 13.74 -10.92 -29.91
N ASP A 55 14.77 -10.37 -30.56
CA ASP A 55 15.59 -11.15 -31.51
C ASP A 55 16.63 -12.03 -30.79
N ALA A 56 17.18 -11.55 -29.66
CA ALA A 56 18.16 -12.30 -28.85
C ALA A 56 18.27 -11.77 -27.42
N VAL A 57 18.82 -12.58 -26.51
CA VAL A 57 19.25 -12.17 -25.17
C VAL A 57 20.74 -12.49 -25.02
N ARG A 58 21.59 -11.46 -24.98
CA ARG A 58 23.05 -11.63 -24.85
C ARG A 58 23.45 -11.65 -23.37
N THR A 59 24.18 -12.69 -22.97
CA THR A 59 24.45 -12.99 -21.55
C THR A 59 25.94 -13.02 -21.20
N ASP A 60 26.84 -13.00 -22.18
CA ASP A 60 28.28 -13.19 -21.97
C ASP A 60 28.90 -12.19 -20.98
N ALA A 61 28.50 -10.92 -21.05
CA ALA A 61 29.00 -9.89 -20.13
C ALA A 61 28.53 -10.13 -18.69
N ALA A 62 27.29 -10.56 -18.51
CA ALA A 62 26.75 -10.91 -17.20
C ALA A 62 27.47 -12.13 -16.60
N LEU A 63 27.73 -13.16 -17.40
CA LEU A 63 28.43 -14.38 -16.93
C LEU A 63 29.89 -14.14 -16.54
N ARG A 64 30.51 -13.04 -16.99
CA ARG A 64 31.87 -12.63 -16.55
C ARG A 64 31.90 -11.89 -15.22
N VAL A 65 30.76 -11.54 -14.62
CA VAL A 65 30.72 -10.89 -13.31
C VAL A 65 31.27 -11.86 -12.25
N PRO A 66 32.23 -11.45 -11.40
CA PRO A 66 32.68 -12.29 -10.29
C PRO A 66 31.51 -12.74 -9.40
N GLY A 67 31.38 -14.05 -9.18
CA GLY A 67 30.27 -14.64 -8.44
C GLY A 67 29.03 -14.96 -9.30
N ALA A 68 29.03 -14.69 -10.61
CA ALA A 68 27.97 -15.13 -11.51
C ALA A 68 27.85 -16.66 -11.54
N ARG A 69 26.62 -17.17 -11.57
CA ARG A 69 26.33 -18.61 -11.60
C ARG A 69 25.50 -19.05 -12.79
N LEU A 70 24.44 -18.32 -13.10
CA LEU A 70 23.47 -18.75 -14.11
C LEU A 70 22.74 -17.54 -14.70
N VAL A 71 22.37 -17.64 -15.98
CA VAL A 71 21.36 -16.78 -16.61
C VAL A 71 20.32 -17.71 -17.24
N LEU A 72 19.05 -17.52 -16.88
CA LEU A 72 17.91 -18.25 -17.40
C LEU A 72 17.16 -17.37 -18.40
N THR A 73 16.73 -17.98 -19.51
CA THR A 73 15.90 -17.38 -20.56
C THR A 73 14.66 -18.25 -20.78
N ALA A 74 13.75 -17.83 -21.67
CA ALA A 74 12.59 -18.63 -22.01
C ALA A 74 12.92 -20.03 -22.57
N ALA A 75 14.11 -20.21 -23.17
CA ALA A 75 14.57 -21.50 -23.67
C ALA A 75 14.81 -22.52 -22.55
N ASP A 76 15.07 -22.06 -21.32
CA ASP A 76 15.39 -22.91 -20.18
C ASP A 76 14.15 -23.48 -19.48
N VAL A 77 12.95 -22.98 -19.80
CA VAL A 77 11.67 -23.44 -19.25
C VAL A 77 11.32 -24.79 -19.89
N PRO A 78 11.35 -25.91 -19.14
CA PRO A 78 11.24 -27.25 -19.71
C PRO A 78 9.80 -27.69 -20.02
N GLY A 79 8.80 -27.12 -19.34
CA GLY A 79 7.39 -27.44 -19.49
C GLY A 79 6.61 -26.35 -20.22
N ALA A 80 5.45 -25.99 -19.66
CA ALA A 80 4.59 -24.93 -20.21
C ALA A 80 5.30 -23.56 -20.16
N ARG A 81 5.47 -22.94 -21.32
CA ARG A 81 6.11 -21.62 -21.45
C ARG A 81 5.17 -20.45 -21.22
N HIS A 82 3.86 -20.66 -21.38
CA HIS A 82 2.82 -19.69 -21.06
C HIS A 82 1.98 -20.19 -19.88
N LEU A 83 1.64 -19.28 -18.98
CA LEU A 83 0.86 -19.47 -17.78
C LEU A 83 -0.23 -18.39 -17.68
N GLY A 84 -1.12 -18.54 -16.71
CA GLY A 84 -2.10 -17.52 -16.34
C GLY A 84 -3.29 -18.13 -15.62
N LEU A 85 -4.00 -17.31 -14.84
CA LEU A 85 -5.08 -17.77 -13.96
C LEU A 85 -6.36 -18.17 -14.70
N LYS A 86 -6.61 -17.60 -15.89
CA LYS A 86 -7.83 -17.80 -16.68
C LYS A 86 -7.48 -18.17 -18.12
N THR A 87 -6.57 -17.42 -18.71
CA THR A 87 -5.99 -17.68 -20.03
C THR A 87 -4.50 -17.91 -19.84
N ALA A 88 -3.96 -18.96 -20.44
CA ALA A 88 -2.53 -19.25 -20.39
C ALA A 88 -1.79 -18.49 -21.49
N ASP A 89 -1.77 -17.15 -21.39
CA ASP A 89 -1.22 -16.24 -22.40
C ASP A 89 0.06 -15.52 -21.93
N THR A 90 0.40 -15.58 -20.64
CA THR A 90 1.54 -14.86 -20.07
C THR A 90 2.78 -15.74 -20.11
N PRO A 91 3.86 -15.37 -20.81
CA PRO A 91 5.08 -16.16 -20.84
C PRO A 91 5.78 -16.14 -19.48
N VAL A 92 6.42 -17.24 -19.08
CA VAL A 92 7.27 -17.28 -17.87
C VAL A 92 8.41 -16.26 -17.97
N LEU A 93 9.05 -16.21 -19.14
CA LEU A 93 10.01 -15.21 -19.58
C LEU A 93 9.69 -14.94 -21.05
N ALA A 94 9.80 -13.68 -21.50
CA ALA A 94 9.52 -13.28 -22.87
C ALA A 94 10.23 -14.20 -23.88
N ILE A 95 9.50 -14.66 -24.91
CA ILE A 95 9.98 -15.66 -25.87
C ILE A 95 10.48 -14.97 -27.14
N ASP A 96 9.55 -14.42 -27.91
CA ASP A 96 9.77 -13.80 -29.22
C ASP A 96 9.43 -12.31 -29.22
N ARG A 97 8.65 -11.84 -28.26
CA ARG A 97 8.17 -10.46 -28.19
C ARG A 97 8.16 -9.95 -26.77
N VAL A 98 8.30 -8.64 -26.64
CA VAL A 98 8.00 -7.86 -25.45
C VAL A 98 6.69 -7.11 -25.72
N ARG A 99 5.68 -7.30 -24.86
CA ARG A 99 4.32 -6.78 -24.97
C ARG A 99 4.02 -5.64 -24.00
N TYR A 100 4.89 -5.38 -23.02
CA TYR A 100 4.80 -4.20 -22.16
C TYR A 100 6.17 -3.82 -21.57
N ALA A 101 6.33 -2.55 -21.20
CA ALA A 101 7.54 -2.07 -20.57
C ALA A 101 7.64 -2.65 -19.14
N GLY A 102 8.67 -3.44 -18.88
CA GLY A 102 8.83 -4.18 -17.64
C GLY A 102 8.67 -5.70 -17.78
N GLU A 103 8.31 -6.24 -18.95
CA GLU A 103 8.16 -7.69 -19.13
C GLU A 103 9.45 -8.44 -18.80
N PRO A 104 9.40 -9.53 -18.01
CA PRO A 104 10.59 -10.29 -17.64
C PRO A 104 11.15 -11.03 -18.87
N VAL A 105 12.41 -10.78 -19.23
CA VAL A 105 13.09 -11.37 -20.39
C VAL A 105 14.14 -12.41 -20.03
N ALA A 106 14.75 -12.28 -18.84
CA ALA A 106 15.70 -13.25 -18.31
C ALA A 106 15.74 -13.20 -16.77
N PHE A 107 16.33 -14.21 -16.15
CA PHE A 107 16.58 -14.25 -14.71
C PHE A 107 18.02 -14.64 -14.42
N VAL A 108 18.75 -13.83 -13.66
CA VAL A 108 20.17 -14.05 -13.35
C VAL A 108 20.34 -14.54 -11.92
N VAL A 109 21.38 -15.33 -11.67
CA VAL A 109 21.70 -15.90 -10.36
C VAL A 109 23.18 -15.74 -10.06
N ALA A 110 23.52 -15.28 -8.85
CA ALA A 110 24.88 -15.07 -8.39
C ALA A 110 25.09 -15.40 -6.90
N GLU A 111 26.35 -15.45 -6.46
CA GLU A 111 26.74 -15.67 -5.06
C GLU A 111 26.32 -14.54 -4.11
N THR A 112 26.13 -13.32 -4.61
CA THR A 112 25.72 -12.17 -3.80
C THR A 112 24.63 -11.38 -4.50
N ALA A 113 23.82 -10.65 -3.72
CA ALA A 113 22.79 -9.79 -4.27
C ALA A 113 23.37 -8.67 -5.16
N GLU A 114 24.55 -8.15 -4.81
CA GLU A 114 25.28 -7.15 -5.59
C GLU A 114 25.70 -7.70 -6.95
N ALA A 115 26.24 -8.92 -6.97
CA ALA A 115 26.64 -9.59 -8.20
C ALA A 115 25.41 -9.88 -9.09
N ALA A 116 24.30 -10.36 -8.53
CA ALA A 116 23.06 -10.60 -9.27
C ALA A 116 22.51 -9.30 -9.89
N ARG A 117 22.48 -8.19 -9.13
CA ARG A 117 22.08 -6.88 -9.66
C ARG A 117 23.01 -6.40 -10.78
N ARG A 118 24.33 -6.59 -10.64
CA ARG A 118 25.30 -6.24 -11.68
C ARG A 118 25.13 -7.09 -12.93
N MET A 119 24.88 -8.40 -12.78
CA MET A 119 24.56 -9.29 -13.89
C MET A 119 23.32 -8.80 -14.64
N ALA A 120 22.26 -8.43 -13.92
CA ALA A 120 21.01 -7.98 -14.53
C ALA A 120 21.19 -6.72 -15.39
N LEU A 121 22.10 -5.81 -15.01
CA LEU A 121 22.47 -4.63 -15.80
C LEU A 121 23.30 -4.94 -17.06
N LEU A 122 23.92 -6.12 -17.12
CA LEU A 122 24.84 -6.53 -18.20
C LEU A 122 24.23 -7.57 -19.15
N VAL A 123 23.06 -8.12 -18.83
CA VAL A 123 22.26 -8.86 -19.81
C VAL A 123 21.68 -7.84 -20.80
N GLU A 124 21.89 -8.07 -22.08
CA GLU A 124 21.42 -7.19 -23.16
C GLU A 124 20.31 -7.90 -23.95
N PRO A 125 19.03 -7.55 -23.73
CA PRO A 125 17.93 -7.96 -24.60
C PRO A 125 18.01 -7.15 -25.91
N VAL A 126 18.21 -7.83 -27.02
CA VAL A 126 18.20 -7.23 -28.36
C VAL A 126 16.75 -7.17 -28.83
N ILE A 127 16.13 -6.01 -28.62
CA ILE A 127 14.71 -5.78 -28.94
C ILE A 127 14.62 -4.81 -30.11
N ARG A 128 13.93 -5.18 -31.19
CA ARG A 128 13.48 -4.25 -32.22
C ARG A 128 12.15 -3.63 -31.79
N PRO A 129 12.12 -2.34 -31.41
CA PRO A 129 10.89 -1.72 -30.93
C PRO A 129 9.84 -1.66 -32.03
N ALA A 130 8.57 -1.79 -31.63
CA ALA A 130 7.41 -1.56 -32.47
C ALA A 130 6.56 -0.45 -31.86
N GLU A 131 5.69 0.16 -32.67
CA GLU A 131 4.72 1.15 -32.16
C GLU A 131 3.74 0.46 -31.19
N PRO A 132 3.61 0.96 -29.95
CA PRO A 132 2.74 0.33 -28.97
C PRO A 132 1.29 0.76 -29.16
N LEU A 133 0.35 -0.19 -29.04
CA LEU A 133 -1.07 0.06 -28.99
C LEU A 133 -1.49 0.40 -27.55
N LEU A 134 -1.55 1.69 -27.22
CA LEU A 134 -1.82 2.15 -25.84
C LEU A 134 -3.26 2.61 -25.60
N ASP A 135 -3.98 2.99 -26.65
CA ASP A 135 -5.38 3.41 -26.53
C ASP A 135 -6.32 2.19 -26.60
N PRO A 136 -7.11 1.90 -25.55
CA PRO A 136 -8.07 0.81 -25.57
C PRO A 136 -9.18 0.99 -26.63
N PHE A 137 -9.49 2.21 -27.07
CA PHE A 137 -10.46 2.41 -28.15
C PHE A 137 -9.88 1.99 -29.51
N ALA A 138 -8.64 2.39 -29.80
CA ALA A 138 -7.93 1.97 -30.99
C ALA A 138 -7.78 0.43 -31.07
N ALA A 139 -7.69 -0.25 -29.93
CA ALA A 139 -7.60 -1.71 -29.89
C ALA A 139 -8.85 -2.45 -30.41
N LEU A 140 -10.00 -1.76 -30.52
CA LEU A 140 -11.24 -2.29 -31.09
C LEU A 140 -11.37 -2.04 -32.60
N GLU A 141 -10.48 -1.25 -33.20
CA GLU A 141 -10.55 -0.90 -34.62
C GLU A 141 -10.18 -2.07 -35.52
N ALA A 142 -10.82 -2.11 -36.71
CA ALA A 142 -10.49 -3.11 -37.71
C ALA A 142 -9.06 -2.90 -38.22
N GLY A 143 -8.21 -3.93 -38.07
CA GLY A 143 -6.81 -3.87 -38.48
C GLY A 143 -5.84 -3.33 -37.43
N ALA A 144 -6.30 -3.07 -36.20
CA ALA A 144 -5.42 -2.72 -35.08
C ALA A 144 -4.32 -3.80 -34.90
N PRO A 145 -3.06 -3.42 -34.59
CA PRO A 145 -2.01 -4.39 -34.30
C PRO A 145 -2.42 -5.33 -33.16
N LEU A 146 -2.19 -6.63 -33.33
CA LEU A 146 -2.53 -7.62 -32.32
C LEU A 146 -1.52 -7.61 -31.17
N VAL A 147 -2.02 -7.32 -29.96
CA VAL A 147 -1.33 -7.52 -28.69
C VAL A 147 -1.63 -8.91 -28.13
N GLY A 148 -2.93 -9.27 -28.12
CA GLY A 148 -3.38 -10.63 -27.84
C GLY A 148 -2.98 -11.60 -28.95
N ALA A 149 -3.11 -12.91 -28.70
CA ALA A 149 -2.67 -13.93 -29.65
C ALA A 149 -3.47 -13.92 -30.97
N GLU A 150 -4.79 -13.79 -30.87
CA GLU A 150 -5.71 -13.86 -32.03
C GLU A 150 -6.64 -12.64 -32.13
N SER A 151 -6.87 -11.95 -31.01
CA SER A 151 -7.76 -10.80 -30.90
C SER A 151 -7.28 -9.88 -29.79
N ASN A 152 -7.54 -8.58 -29.93
CA ASN A 152 -7.40 -7.64 -28.82
C ASN A 152 -8.62 -7.64 -27.90
N LEU A 153 -9.75 -8.25 -28.28
CA LEU A 153 -10.93 -8.37 -27.42
C LEU A 153 -10.76 -9.54 -26.43
N VAL A 154 -10.64 -9.22 -25.14
CA VAL A 154 -10.49 -10.22 -24.06
C VAL A 154 -11.83 -10.72 -23.56
N ALA A 155 -12.80 -9.80 -23.44
CA ALA A 155 -14.13 -10.09 -22.97
C ALA A 155 -15.13 -9.11 -23.58
N GLU A 156 -16.31 -9.61 -23.91
CA GLU A 156 -17.47 -8.82 -24.31
C GLU A 156 -18.72 -9.40 -23.67
N LEU A 157 -19.49 -8.54 -23.03
CA LEU A 157 -20.72 -8.89 -22.31
C LEU A 157 -21.80 -7.88 -22.69
N GLU A 158 -22.98 -8.37 -23.02
CA GLU A 158 -24.15 -7.56 -23.32
C GLU A 158 -25.37 -8.09 -22.55
N LEU A 159 -26.15 -7.17 -21.99
CA LEU A 159 -27.48 -7.48 -21.47
C LEU A 159 -28.44 -6.34 -21.81
N ALA A 160 -29.71 -6.69 -22.01
CA ALA A 160 -30.79 -5.73 -22.19
C ALA A 160 -32.09 -6.26 -21.57
N HIS A 161 -32.74 -5.44 -20.74
CA HIS A 161 -34.01 -5.71 -20.09
C HIS A 161 -34.92 -4.48 -20.10
N GLY A 162 -36.23 -4.70 -20.03
CA GLY A 162 -37.22 -3.63 -20.09
C GLY A 162 -37.49 -3.16 -21.52
N ASP A 163 -38.21 -2.04 -21.65
CA ASP A 163 -38.69 -1.49 -22.93
C ASP A 163 -37.76 -0.45 -23.56
N GLY A 164 -36.69 -0.04 -22.87
CA GLY A 164 -35.75 0.98 -23.32
C GLY A 164 -36.30 2.41 -23.32
N VAL A 165 -37.49 2.64 -22.76
CA VAL A 165 -38.12 3.96 -22.75
C VAL A 165 -37.49 4.81 -21.63
N HIS A 166 -36.90 5.94 -22.01
CA HIS A 166 -36.33 6.88 -21.05
C HIS A 166 -37.40 7.71 -20.33
N GLY A 167 -37.14 8.03 -19.07
CA GLY A 167 -37.99 8.90 -18.26
C GLY A 167 -37.97 10.37 -18.72
N ALA A 168 -38.77 11.19 -18.05
CA ALA A 168 -38.94 12.61 -18.37
C ALA A 168 -37.66 13.45 -18.22
N VAL A 169 -36.72 13.02 -17.38
CA VAL A 169 -35.41 13.66 -17.15
C VAL A 169 -34.33 12.64 -17.43
N LYS A 170 -33.34 13.01 -18.24
CA LYS A 170 -32.23 12.15 -18.66
C LYS A 170 -30.91 12.91 -18.56
N VAL A 171 -29.91 12.27 -17.98
CA VAL A 171 -28.52 12.76 -17.97
C VAL A 171 -27.62 11.75 -18.67
N SER A 172 -26.57 12.24 -19.32
CA SER A 172 -25.54 11.41 -19.95
C SER A 172 -24.16 11.95 -19.59
N ALA A 173 -23.22 11.07 -19.21
CA ALA A 173 -21.87 11.45 -18.86
C ALA A 173 -20.87 10.33 -19.13
N ARG A 174 -19.61 10.71 -19.36
CA ARG A 174 -18.47 9.81 -19.47
C ARG A 174 -17.63 9.91 -18.20
N TRP A 175 -17.42 8.78 -17.54
CA TRP A 175 -16.61 8.67 -16.33
C TRP A 175 -15.34 7.88 -16.60
N ARG A 176 -14.24 8.24 -15.94
CA ARG A 176 -12.93 7.58 -16.09
C ARG A 176 -12.34 7.18 -14.75
N THR A 177 -11.67 6.04 -14.72
CA THR A 177 -10.88 5.60 -13.56
C THR A 177 -9.45 5.27 -13.99
N GLY A 178 -8.47 5.66 -13.18
CA GLY A 178 -7.05 5.46 -13.42
C GLY A 178 -6.54 4.08 -13.02
N ARG A 179 -5.25 3.85 -13.26
CA ARG A 179 -4.55 2.60 -12.95
C ARG A 179 -4.06 2.59 -11.50
N GLN A 180 -4.86 2.07 -10.58
CA GLN A 180 -4.45 1.93 -9.16
C GLN A 180 -3.52 0.74 -8.97
N ASP A 181 -2.49 0.90 -8.14
CA ASP A 181 -1.58 -0.17 -7.70
C ASP A 181 -2.04 -0.83 -6.39
N ALA A 182 -1.66 -2.10 -6.19
CA ALA A 182 -1.93 -2.78 -4.92
C ALA A 182 -1.06 -2.24 -3.78
N ALA A 183 0.13 -1.73 -4.11
CA ALA A 183 1.07 -0.99 -3.26
C ALA A 183 1.34 -1.63 -1.89
N PHE A 184 1.27 -2.97 -1.81
CA PHE A 184 1.58 -3.70 -0.58
C PHE A 184 3.01 -3.37 -0.11
N LEU A 185 3.20 -3.14 1.19
CA LEU A 185 4.45 -2.56 1.69
C LEU A 185 5.66 -3.46 1.53
N ALA A 186 5.50 -4.77 1.74
CA ALA A 186 6.57 -5.74 1.50
C ALA A 186 6.50 -6.22 0.04
N PRO A 187 7.52 -5.95 -0.81
CA PRO A 187 7.56 -6.42 -2.19
C PRO A 187 7.51 -7.94 -2.32
N GLU A 188 7.45 -8.43 -3.55
CA GLU A 188 7.57 -9.83 -3.88
C GLU A 188 8.93 -10.36 -3.44
N ALA A 189 8.90 -11.53 -2.79
CA ALA A 189 10.09 -12.20 -2.30
C ALA A 189 9.79 -13.69 -2.15
N GLY A 190 10.81 -14.51 -2.34
CA GLY A 190 10.73 -15.94 -2.11
C GLY A 190 12.11 -16.58 -1.99
N LEU A 191 12.10 -17.80 -1.46
CA LEU A 191 13.27 -18.67 -1.30
C LEU A 191 12.88 -20.06 -1.80
N ALA A 192 13.53 -20.52 -2.87
CA ALA A 192 13.37 -21.88 -3.39
C ALA A 192 14.55 -22.74 -2.95
N SER A 193 14.27 -23.92 -2.41
CA SER A 193 15.27 -24.90 -1.98
C SER A 193 15.09 -26.21 -2.76
N PRO A 194 16.12 -26.71 -3.46
CA PRO A 194 16.01 -27.96 -4.20
C PRO A 194 16.10 -29.16 -3.26
N GLY A 195 15.34 -30.21 -3.56
CA GLY A 195 15.40 -31.51 -2.92
C GLY A 195 16.34 -32.47 -3.66
N PRO A 196 16.90 -33.48 -2.96
CA PRO A 196 17.85 -34.43 -3.54
C PRO A 196 17.24 -35.35 -4.61
N ASP A 197 15.91 -35.45 -4.66
CA ASP A 197 15.14 -36.30 -5.56
C ASP A 197 14.55 -35.51 -6.75
N GLY A 198 15.05 -34.30 -7.01
CA GLY A 198 14.54 -33.39 -8.04
C GLY A 198 13.25 -32.66 -7.65
N SER A 199 12.83 -32.72 -6.38
CA SER A 199 11.76 -31.87 -5.85
C SER A 199 12.24 -30.45 -5.56
N VAL A 200 11.31 -29.52 -5.31
CA VAL A 200 11.60 -28.15 -4.88
C VAL A 200 10.61 -27.70 -3.83
N VAL A 201 11.12 -27.01 -2.81
CA VAL A 201 10.34 -26.32 -1.78
C VAL A 201 10.43 -24.83 -2.02
N LEU A 202 9.30 -24.14 -2.13
CA LEU A 202 9.23 -22.69 -2.28
C LEU A 202 8.54 -22.06 -1.07
N ASP A 203 9.29 -21.26 -0.32
CA ASP A 203 8.75 -20.37 0.70
C ASP A 203 8.52 -18.99 0.07
N VAL A 204 7.25 -18.56 -0.03
CA VAL A 204 6.88 -17.36 -0.80
C VAL A 204 5.69 -16.62 -0.20
N ALA A 205 5.64 -15.31 -0.43
CA ALA A 205 4.48 -14.50 -0.10
C ALA A 205 3.44 -14.53 -1.25
N THR A 206 2.35 -15.27 -1.05
CA THR A 206 1.31 -15.52 -2.06
C THR A 206 -0.11 -15.44 -1.48
N GLN A 207 -1.13 -15.40 -2.34
CA GLN A 207 -2.54 -15.55 -1.98
C GLN A 207 -3.07 -16.98 -2.15
N ASP A 208 -2.37 -17.88 -2.86
CA ASP A 208 -2.90 -19.20 -3.22
C ASP A 208 -1.78 -20.24 -3.46
N VAL A 209 -1.36 -20.93 -2.39
CA VAL A 209 -0.24 -21.89 -2.47
C VAL A 209 -0.50 -23.07 -3.43
N HIS A 210 -1.75 -23.49 -3.59
CA HIS A 210 -2.10 -24.63 -4.46
C HIS A 210 -2.16 -24.24 -5.93
N GLU A 211 -2.62 -23.03 -6.22
CA GLU A 211 -2.54 -22.41 -7.56
C GLU A 211 -1.08 -22.24 -8.00
N ASP A 212 -0.23 -21.68 -7.13
CA ASP A 212 1.19 -21.51 -7.42
C ASP A 212 1.87 -22.84 -7.70
N ARG A 213 1.61 -23.87 -6.89
CA ARG A 213 2.13 -25.21 -7.11
C ARG A 213 1.75 -25.74 -8.49
N ARG A 214 0.49 -25.56 -8.91
CA ARG A 214 0.05 -26.01 -10.23
C ARG A 214 0.82 -25.30 -11.33
N SER A 215 0.93 -23.97 -11.26
CA SER A 215 1.63 -23.15 -12.25
C SER A 215 3.13 -23.48 -12.32
N ILE A 216 3.79 -23.68 -11.17
CA ILE A 216 5.18 -24.09 -11.09
C ILE A 216 5.38 -25.50 -11.67
N ALA A 217 4.53 -26.46 -11.29
CA ALA A 217 4.62 -27.83 -11.80
C ALA A 217 4.47 -27.89 -13.33
N LEU A 218 3.51 -27.15 -13.89
CA LEU A 218 3.30 -27.03 -15.34
C LEU A 218 4.53 -26.45 -16.04
N ALA A 219 5.09 -25.34 -15.54
CA ALA A 219 6.24 -24.69 -16.16
C ALA A 219 7.53 -25.51 -16.06
N LEU A 220 7.70 -26.26 -14.96
CA LEU A 220 8.88 -27.10 -14.73
C LEU A 220 8.73 -28.51 -15.33
N GLY A 221 7.56 -28.88 -15.85
CA GLY A 221 7.29 -30.24 -16.33
C GLY A 221 7.39 -31.29 -15.23
N LEU A 222 7.11 -30.91 -13.98
CA LEU A 222 7.21 -31.77 -12.81
C LEU A 222 5.83 -32.29 -12.37
N PRO A 223 5.75 -33.51 -11.80
CA PRO A 223 4.58 -33.93 -11.04
C PRO A 223 4.30 -32.96 -9.87
N PRO A 224 3.04 -32.58 -9.59
CA PRO A 224 2.73 -31.62 -8.54
C PRO A 224 3.29 -31.97 -7.15
N GLU A 225 3.41 -33.25 -6.81
CA GLU A 225 3.99 -33.75 -5.56
C GLU A 225 5.48 -33.45 -5.39
N LYS A 226 6.20 -33.16 -6.50
CA LYS A 226 7.60 -32.70 -6.47
C LYS A 226 7.71 -31.20 -6.18
N VAL A 227 6.59 -30.49 -6.06
CA VAL A 227 6.56 -29.04 -5.81
C VAL A 227 5.82 -28.77 -4.49
N LEU A 228 6.56 -28.39 -3.46
CA LEU A 228 6.00 -27.98 -2.17
C LEU A 228 6.02 -26.46 -2.09
N VAL A 229 4.87 -25.84 -1.83
CA VAL A 229 4.79 -24.38 -1.59
C VAL A 229 4.39 -24.16 -0.15
N ARG A 230 5.12 -23.28 0.54
CA ARG A 230 4.89 -22.86 1.92
C ARG A 230 4.62 -21.36 1.94
N LEU A 231 3.60 -20.98 2.70
CA LEU A 231 3.24 -19.59 2.85
C LEU A 231 4.20 -18.91 3.82
N ALA A 232 5.11 -18.11 3.28
CA ALA A 232 5.94 -17.22 4.08
C ALA A 232 5.11 -16.02 4.60
N GLY A 233 5.66 -15.26 5.56
CA GLY A 233 4.99 -14.07 6.05
C GLY A 233 4.71 -13.04 4.94
N VAL A 234 3.44 -12.66 4.80
CA VAL A 234 2.97 -11.75 3.74
C VAL A 234 2.73 -10.34 4.29
N GLY A 235 3.33 -9.34 3.66
CA GLY A 235 3.19 -7.91 4.01
C GLY A 235 2.17 -7.17 3.15
N GLY A 236 0.98 -7.75 2.99
CA GLY A 236 -0.08 -7.25 2.11
C GLY A 236 -0.12 -7.93 0.74
N ALA A 237 -1.30 -7.93 0.11
CA ALA A 237 -1.52 -8.54 -1.20
C ALA A 237 -2.54 -7.77 -2.04
N PHE A 238 -3.73 -7.54 -1.48
CA PHE A 238 -4.80 -6.72 -2.08
C PHE A 238 -5.23 -7.13 -3.50
N GLY A 239 -4.95 -8.37 -3.93
CA GLY A 239 -5.20 -8.88 -5.28
C GLY A 239 -3.93 -9.03 -6.11
N GLY A 240 -2.89 -8.22 -5.86
CA GLY A 240 -1.65 -8.20 -6.64
C GLY A 240 -0.74 -9.42 -6.45
N ARG A 241 -1.13 -10.42 -5.64
CA ARG A 241 -0.40 -11.69 -5.48
C ARG A 241 -1.24 -12.90 -5.89
N GLU A 242 -2.26 -12.69 -6.71
CA GLU A 242 -2.98 -13.80 -7.35
C GLU A 242 -2.21 -14.35 -8.55
N ASP A 243 -1.61 -13.48 -9.36
CA ASP A 243 -0.76 -13.88 -10.47
C ASP A 243 0.66 -14.21 -9.98
N ILE A 244 1.27 -15.19 -10.66
CA ILE A 244 2.61 -15.65 -10.35
C ILE A 244 3.66 -14.67 -10.91
N THR A 245 4.66 -14.34 -10.10
CA THR A 245 5.76 -13.43 -10.51
C THR A 245 7.09 -14.17 -10.62
N LEU A 246 7.88 -14.20 -9.55
CA LEU A 246 9.24 -14.77 -9.49
C LEU A 246 9.30 -16.27 -9.17
N HIS A 247 8.15 -16.91 -8.92
CA HIS A 247 8.07 -18.25 -8.34
C HIS A 247 8.72 -19.30 -9.25
N VAL A 248 8.39 -19.30 -10.54
CA VAL A 248 8.93 -20.25 -11.51
C VAL A 248 10.44 -20.03 -11.69
N HIS A 249 10.87 -18.76 -11.76
CA HIS A 249 12.28 -18.40 -11.92
C HIS A 249 13.12 -18.94 -10.76
N LEU A 250 12.65 -18.75 -9.53
CA LEU A 250 13.31 -19.27 -8.34
C LEU A 250 13.41 -20.78 -8.34
N CYS A 251 12.29 -21.48 -8.59
CA CYS A 251 12.29 -22.93 -8.57
C CYS A 251 13.17 -23.53 -9.68
N LEU A 252 13.12 -22.96 -10.88
CA LEU A 252 13.99 -23.36 -11.98
C LEU A 252 15.47 -23.13 -11.64
N ALA A 253 15.81 -21.97 -11.09
CA ALA A 253 17.18 -21.64 -10.66
C ALA A 253 17.69 -22.58 -9.56
N ALA A 254 16.86 -22.88 -8.57
CA ALA A 254 17.20 -23.78 -7.47
C ALA A 254 17.51 -25.19 -7.99
N LEU A 255 16.65 -25.73 -8.86
CA LEU A 255 16.86 -27.07 -9.45
C LEU A 255 18.10 -27.12 -10.36
N ARG A 256 18.35 -26.07 -11.15
CA ARG A 256 19.52 -26.00 -12.05
C ARG A 256 20.85 -25.86 -11.32
N THR A 257 20.86 -25.14 -10.20
CA THR A 257 22.09 -24.88 -9.42
C THR A 257 22.33 -25.92 -8.33
N GLY A 258 21.32 -26.69 -7.94
CA GLY A 258 21.38 -27.62 -6.80
C GLY A 258 21.55 -26.90 -5.46
N ARG A 259 21.31 -25.58 -5.40
CA ARG A 259 21.44 -24.75 -4.20
C ARG A 259 20.16 -23.94 -3.95
N PRO A 260 19.88 -23.54 -2.70
CA PRO A 260 18.81 -22.61 -2.43
C PRO A 260 19.00 -21.29 -3.19
N VAL A 261 17.94 -20.74 -3.76
CA VAL A 261 17.97 -19.45 -4.49
C VAL A 261 16.90 -18.53 -3.91
N ARG A 262 17.30 -17.30 -3.60
CA ARG A 262 16.43 -16.26 -3.06
C ARG A 262 16.36 -15.07 -3.99
N ALA A 263 15.19 -14.47 -4.11
CA ALA A 263 15.00 -13.17 -4.75
C ALA A 263 14.09 -12.29 -3.90
N VAL A 264 14.39 -11.00 -3.89
CA VAL A 264 13.59 -9.94 -3.25
C VAL A 264 13.52 -8.78 -4.23
N TYR A 265 12.33 -8.45 -4.70
CA TYR A 265 12.14 -7.33 -5.62
C TYR A 265 12.31 -5.99 -4.92
N GLY A 266 12.92 -5.04 -5.63
CA GLY A 266 12.83 -3.62 -5.28
C GLY A 266 11.43 -3.07 -5.55
N ARG A 267 11.09 -1.89 -5.02
CA ARG A 267 9.77 -1.28 -5.27
C ARG A 267 9.51 -1.03 -6.75
N ALA A 268 10.47 -0.46 -7.48
CA ALA A 268 10.32 -0.22 -8.93
C ALA A 268 10.03 -1.53 -9.68
N GLU A 269 10.68 -2.62 -9.27
CA GLU A 269 10.49 -3.93 -9.88
C GLU A 269 9.13 -4.54 -9.53
N SER A 270 8.69 -4.37 -8.27
CA SER A 270 7.37 -4.76 -7.79
C SER A 270 6.26 -4.12 -8.65
N LEU A 271 6.35 -2.81 -8.91
CA LEU A 271 5.38 -2.08 -9.75
C LEU A 271 5.33 -2.57 -11.21
N HIS A 272 6.31 -3.34 -11.69
CA HIS A 272 6.24 -3.98 -13.01
C HIS A 272 5.83 -5.45 -12.93
N ALA A 273 5.89 -6.06 -11.75
CA ALA A 273 5.78 -7.51 -11.57
C ALA A 273 4.34 -7.99 -11.48
N HIS A 274 3.53 -7.31 -10.66
CA HIS A 274 2.16 -7.69 -10.42
C HIS A 274 1.19 -6.85 -11.27
N PRO A 275 -0.03 -7.37 -11.51
CA PRO A 275 -1.05 -6.61 -12.22
C PRO A 275 -1.64 -5.47 -11.37
N HIS A 276 -2.18 -4.47 -12.06
CA HIS A 276 -2.83 -3.31 -11.45
C HIS A 276 -4.36 -3.32 -11.67
N ARG A 277 -5.08 -2.38 -11.06
CA ARG A 277 -6.50 -2.17 -11.39
C ARG A 277 -6.65 -1.72 -12.85
N HIS A 278 -7.60 -2.32 -13.58
CA HIS A 278 -8.03 -1.85 -14.90
C HIS A 278 -8.46 -0.39 -14.88
N PRO A 279 -7.81 0.48 -15.67
CA PRO A 279 -8.42 1.73 -16.11
C PRO A 279 -9.73 1.42 -16.82
N ALA A 280 -10.73 2.27 -16.61
CA ALA A 280 -12.03 2.12 -17.26
C ALA A 280 -12.52 3.46 -17.79
N THR A 281 -13.08 3.45 -19.01
CA THR A 281 -13.90 4.52 -19.55
C THR A 281 -15.35 4.03 -19.60
N MET A 282 -16.26 4.81 -19.05
CA MET A 282 -17.62 4.38 -18.78
C MET A 282 -18.62 5.44 -19.22
N ASP A 283 -19.34 5.18 -20.30
CA ASP A 283 -20.41 6.04 -20.80
C ASP A 283 -21.73 5.59 -20.17
N TYR A 284 -22.36 6.50 -19.41
CA TYR A 284 -23.64 6.27 -18.74
C TYR A 284 -24.69 7.24 -19.28
N ALA A 285 -25.90 6.74 -19.52
CA ALA A 285 -27.09 7.54 -19.68
C ALA A 285 -28.20 7.01 -18.77
N LEU A 286 -28.60 7.81 -17.78
CA LEU A 286 -29.58 7.44 -16.77
C LEU A 286 -30.78 8.39 -16.83
N SER A 287 -31.98 7.84 -16.72
CA SER A 287 -33.21 8.64 -16.71
C SER A 287 -34.10 8.33 -15.51
N ALA A 288 -34.90 9.34 -15.15
CA ALA A 288 -35.93 9.24 -14.13
C ALA A 288 -37.20 9.96 -14.55
N ASP A 289 -38.31 9.65 -13.89
CA ASP A 289 -39.49 10.51 -13.93
C ASP A 289 -39.28 11.79 -13.09
N ARG A 290 -40.23 12.73 -13.18
CA ARG A 290 -40.16 14.00 -12.43
C ARG A 290 -40.24 13.82 -10.91
N ALA A 291 -40.67 12.66 -10.41
CA ALA A 291 -40.65 12.35 -8.98
C ALA A 291 -39.30 11.77 -8.54
N GLY A 292 -38.35 11.62 -9.46
CA GLY A 292 -37.03 11.04 -9.20
C GLY A 292 -37.06 9.52 -9.06
N ARG A 293 -38.03 8.80 -9.63
CA ARG A 293 -37.94 7.34 -9.76
C ARG A 293 -37.14 7.01 -11.02
N LEU A 294 -36.10 6.18 -10.87
CA LEU A 294 -35.27 5.75 -12.00
C LEU A 294 -36.10 4.90 -12.98
N VAL A 295 -35.89 5.12 -14.28
CA VAL A 295 -36.67 4.50 -15.36
C VAL A 295 -35.78 3.62 -16.24
N ALA A 296 -34.74 4.22 -16.86
CA ALA A 296 -33.87 3.50 -17.79
C ALA A 296 -32.40 3.85 -17.60
N LEU A 297 -31.53 2.84 -17.78
CA LEU A 297 -30.07 2.96 -17.81
C LEU A 297 -29.52 2.38 -19.11
N ASP A 298 -28.75 3.17 -19.85
CA ASP A 298 -27.83 2.70 -20.89
C ASP A 298 -26.39 2.87 -20.40
N ALA A 299 -25.57 1.83 -20.49
CA ALA A 299 -24.15 1.88 -20.12
C ALA A 299 -23.26 1.15 -21.14
N ASP A 300 -22.18 1.81 -21.59
CA ASP A 300 -21.10 1.22 -22.39
C ASP A 300 -19.78 1.40 -21.65
N LEU A 301 -19.16 0.28 -21.26
CA LEU A 301 -18.04 0.23 -20.33
C LEU A 301 -16.85 -0.44 -21.04
N LEU A 302 -15.75 0.30 -21.19
CA LEU A 302 -14.51 -0.21 -21.79
C LEU A 302 -13.39 -0.22 -20.75
N LEU A 303 -12.79 -1.39 -20.54
CA LEU A 303 -11.65 -1.58 -19.65
C LEU A 303 -10.37 -1.85 -20.42
N ASP A 304 -9.27 -1.30 -19.92
CA ASP A 304 -7.93 -1.59 -20.40
C ASP A 304 -7.31 -2.77 -19.61
N GLY A 305 -7.20 -3.92 -20.26
CA GLY A 305 -6.63 -5.15 -19.71
C GLY A 305 -5.09 -5.18 -19.68
N GLY A 306 -4.43 -4.30 -20.41
CA GLY A 306 -2.98 -4.37 -20.63
C GLY A 306 -2.58 -5.59 -21.47
N ALA A 307 -1.29 -5.94 -21.39
CA ALA A 307 -0.67 -6.88 -22.33
C ALA A 307 -1.16 -8.34 -22.23
N TYR A 308 -1.75 -8.73 -21.09
CA TYR A 308 -2.16 -10.12 -20.82
C TYR A 308 -3.53 -10.16 -20.13
N ALA A 309 -4.24 -11.28 -20.29
CA ALA A 309 -5.63 -11.38 -19.88
C ALA A 309 -5.78 -11.40 -18.35
N SER A 310 -4.88 -12.06 -17.60
CA SER A 310 -4.96 -12.24 -16.14
C SER A 310 -6.41 -12.57 -15.71
N THR A 311 -7.03 -11.73 -14.87
CA THR A 311 -8.41 -11.85 -14.38
C THR A 311 -9.38 -10.89 -15.06
N SER A 312 -9.07 -10.41 -16.27
CA SER A 312 -9.88 -9.43 -17.01
C SER A 312 -11.32 -9.91 -17.26
N LEU A 313 -11.52 -11.16 -17.69
CA LEU A 313 -12.87 -11.70 -17.92
C LEU A 313 -13.75 -11.69 -16.65
N PRO A 314 -13.34 -12.28 -15.50
CA PRO A 314 -14.16 -12.23 -14.29
C PRO A 314 -14.31 -10.80 -13.73
N ILE A 315 -13.36 -9.88 -13.94
CA ILE A 315 -13.53 -8.46 -13.58
C ILE A 315 -14.59 -7.81 -14.46
N SER A 316 -14.57 -8.05 -15.78
CA SER A 316 -15.56 -7.56 -16.73
C SER A 316 -16.96 -7.98 -16.32
N LYS A 317 -17.13 -9.25 -15.91
CA LYS A 317 -18.38 -9.78 -15.39
C LYS A 317 -18.87 -9.02 -14.16
N ILE A 318 -18.00 -8.75 -13.18
CA ILE A 318 -18.40 -7.96 -11.99
C ILE A 318 -18.76 -6.51 -12.34
N VAL A 319 -17.99 -5.85 -13.21
CA VAL A 319 -18.32 -4.50 -13.69
C VAL A 319 -19.70 -4.49 -14.33
N HIS A 320 -19.95 -5.48 -15.21
CA HIS A 320 -21.20 -5.66 -15.93
C HIS A 320 -22.39 -5.89 -14.99
N TYR A 321 -22.27 -6.82 -14.02
CA TYR A 321 -23.37 -7.13 -13.11
C TYR A 321 -23.68 -5.98 -12.13
N PHE A 322 -22.72 -5.14 -11.77
CA PHE A 322 -22.95 -4.05 -10.81
C PHE A 322 -23.01 -2.67 -11.44
N ALA A 323 -23.07 -2.57 -12.77
CA ALA A 323 -23.21 -1.29 -13.50
C ALA A 323 -24.46 -0.49 -13.08
N ALA A 324 -25.52 -1.16 -12.64
CA ALA A 324 -26.74 -0.50 -12.17
C ALA A 324 -26.75 -0.20 -10.66
N GLY A 325 -25.70 -0.57 -9.91
CA GLY A 325 -25.67 -0.44 -8.45
C GLY A 325 -26.82 -1.20 -7.74
N PRO A 326 -27.07 -0.91 -6.45
CA PRO A 326 -28.17 -1.51 -5.68
C PRO A 326 -29.52 -0.79 -5.89
N TYR A 327 -29.83 -0.37 -7.12
CA TYR A 327 -31.01 0.44 -7.44
C TYR A 327 -32.08 -0.31 -8.24
N ARG A 328 -33.33 0.09 -8.03
CA ARG A 328 -34.48 -0.27 -8.87
C ARG A 328 -34.42 0.55 -10.16
N ILE A 329 -34.07 -0.13 -11.25
CA ILE A 329 -34.09 0.45 -12.60
C ILE A 329 -34.85 -0.53 -13.50
N PRO A 330 -36.10 -0.20 -13.92
CA PRO A 330 -36.94 -1.11 -14.70
C PRO A 330 -36.36 -1.52 -16.06
N SER A 331 -35.67 -0.61 -16.75
CA SER A 331 -35.02 -0.90 -18.03
C SER A 331 -33.51 -0.67 -17.95
N VAL A 332 -32.74 -1.67 -18.39
CA VAL A 332 -31.27 -1.58 -18.41
C VAL A 332 -30.74 -2.12 -19.73
N ARG A 333 -29.75 -1.46 -20.31
CA ARG A 333 -28.91 -1.97 -21.38
C ARG A 333 -27.46 -1.72 -21.02
N VAL A 334 -26.68 -2.78 -20.89
CA VAL A 334 -25.27 -2.69 -20.47
C VAL A 334 -24.43 -3.45 -21.47
N ARG A 335 -23.38 -2.80 -22.00
CA ARG A 335 -22.29 -3.42 -22.74
C ARG A 335 -21.00 -3.24 -21.96
N THR A 336 -20.21 -4.29 -21.83
CA THR A 336 -18.91 -4.25 -21.17
C THR A 336 -17.88 -4.97 -22.00
N ARG A 337 -16.79 -4.29 -22.35
CA ARG A 337 -15.69 -4.82 -23.13
C ARG A 337 -14.37 -4.62 -22.38
N THR A 338 -13.48 -5.60 -22.48
CA THR A 338 -12.09 -5.46 -22.05
C THR A 338 -11.17 -5.81 -23.19
N VAL A 339 -10.12 -5.01 -23.38
CA VAL A 339 -9.17 -5.19 -24.48
C VAL A 339 -7.74 -5.34 -24.01
N HIS A 340 -6.94 -6.02 -24.83
CA HIS A 340 -5.49 -6.00 -24.74
C HIS A 340 -4.93 -4.69 -25.27
N THR A 341 -3.91 -4.17 -24.57
CA THR A 341 -3.10 -3.01 -24.98
C THR A 341 -1.65 -3.27 -24.57
N ASN A 342 -0.70 -2.48 -25.06
CA ASN A 342 0.69 -2.52 -24.60
C ASN A 342 0.93 -1.77 -23.27
N ASN A 343 -0.14 -1.34 -22.58
CA ASN A 343 -0.04 -0.78 -21.23
C ASN A 343 0.31 -1.87 -20.20
N PRO A 344 0.70 -1.48 -18.97
CA PRO A 344 0.92 -2.42 -17.87
C PRO A 344 -0.27 -3.36 -17.67
N VAL A 345 0.02 -4.60 -17.29
CA VAL A 345 -0.99 -5.64 -17.11
C VAL A 345 -2.00 -5.24 -16.04
N SER A 346 -3.28 -5.43 -16.34
CA SER A 346 -4.37 -5.23 -15.39
C SER A 346 -4.90 -6.57 -14.89
N GLY A 347 -5.35 -6.62 -13.64
CA GLY A 347 -5.77 -7.86 -12.98
C GLY A 347 -6.43 -7.60 -11.64
N ALA A 348 -6.32 -8.57 -10.74
CA ALA A 348 -7.02 -8.54 -9.47
C ALA A 348 -6.53 -7.40 -8.58
N LEU A 349 -7.45 -6.52 -8.17
CA LEU A 349 -7.23 -5.56 -7.10
C LEU A 349 -8.51 -5.42 -6.27
N ARG A 350 -8.37 -5.25 -4.96
CA ARG A 350 -9.46 -5.15 -3.97
C ARG A 350 -10.64 -4.31 -4.50
N GLY A 351 -11.86 -4.82 -4.38
CA GLY A 351 -13.07 -4.23 -4.99
C GLY A 351 -13.40 -4.83 -6.36
N PHE A 352 -12.38 -5.27 -7.10
CA PHE A 352 -12.43 -6.19 -8.25
C PHE A 352 -13.59 -5.87 -9.19
N GLY A 353 -13.46 -4.80 -9.98
CA GLY A 353 -14.45 -4.30 -10.93
C GLY A 353 -15.59 -3.48 -10.33
N ALA A 354 -16.09 -3.85 -9.15
CA ALA A 354 -17.24 -3.18 -8.53
C ALA A 354 -16.93 -1.71 -8.17
N THR A 355 -15.67 -1.39 -7.87
CA THR A 355 -15.23 -0.01 -7.63
C THR A 355 -15.45 0.88 -8.84
N GLN A 356 -15.06 0.41 -10.04
CA GLN A 356 -15.25 1.17 -11.27
C GLN A 356 -16.75 1.35 -11.57
N ALA A 357 -17.52 0.26 -11.50
CA ALA A 357 -18.97 0.31 -11.70
C ALA A 357 -19.67 1.27 -10.71
N CYS A 358 -19.29 1.21 -9.42
CA CYS A 358 -19.82 2.09 -8.39
C CYS A 358 -19.47 3.56 -8.65
N PHE A 359 -18.24 3.88 -9.06
CA PHE A 359 -17.89 5.25 -9.44
C PHE A 359 -18.75 5.79 -10.59
N GLY A 360 -18.97 4.99 -11.64
CA GLY A 360 -19.80 5.37 -12.78
C GLY A 360 -21.26 5.64 -12.41
N ILE A 361 -21.92 4.67 -11.78
CA ILE A 361 -23.35 4.79 -11.43
C ILE A 361 -23.61 5.84 -10.35
N GLU A 362 -22.79 5.90 -9.30
CA GLU A 362 -22.99 6.88 -8.21
C GLU A 362 -22.74 8.32 -8.68
N SER A 363 -21.74 8.54 -9.55
CA SER A 363 -21.51 9.89 -10.12
C SER A 363 -22.64 10.29 -11.06
N THR A 364 -23.22 9.35 -11.80
CA THR A 364 -24.40 9.60 -12.66
C THR A 364 -25.65 9.90 -11.84
N ILE A 365 -25.83 9.26 -10.67
CA ILE A 365 -26.92 9.55 -9.75
C ILE A 365 -26.80 10.97 -9.18
N ASP A 366 -25.61 11.41 -8.80
CA ASP A 366 -25.40 12.79 -8.34
C ASP A 366 -25.74 13.80 -9.44
N LEU A 367 -25.33 13.53 -10.69
CA LEU A 367 -25.64 14.37 -11.84
C LEU A 367 -27.16 14.44 -12.08
N LEU A 368 -27.85 13.30 -12.00
CA LEU A 368 -29.30 13.24 -12.13
C LEU A 368 -30.04 13.95 -10.99
N ALA A 369 -29.52 13.85 -9.76
CA ALA A 369 -30.07 14.56 -8.61
C ALA A 369 -30.00 16.07 -8.80
N ALA A 370 -28.86 16.57 -9.29
CA ALA A 370 -28.68 17.99 -9.60
C ALA A 370 -29.67 18.45 -10.69
N GLU A 371 -29.84 17.70 -11.77
CA GLU A 371 -30.79 18.01 -12.85
C GLU A 371 -32.26 18.01 -12.37
N LEU A 372 -32.60 17.11 -11.44
CA LEU A 372 -33.93 17.06 -10.83
C LEU A 372 -34.16 18.10 -9.72
N GLY A 373 -33.12 18.82 -9.29
CA GLY A 373 -33.17 19.69 -8.12
C GLY A 373 -33.48 18.92 -6.81
N LEU A 374 -33.03 17.66 -6.72
CA LEU A 374 -33.22 16.80 -5.55
C LEU A 374 -31.93 16.66 -4.76
N ASP A 375 -32.07 16.47 -3.44
CA ASP A 375 -30.95 16.04 -2.60
C ASP A 375 -30.43 14.67 -3.10
N PRO A 376 -29.11 14.51 -3.35
CA PRO A 376 -28.55 13.27 -3.90
C PRO A 376 -28.77 12.05 -3.00
N ARG A 377 -28.88 12.24 -1.69
CA ARG A 377 -29.11 11.17 -0.74
C ARG A 377 -30.59 10.75 -0.76
N GLU A 378 -31.52 11.68 -0.89
CA GLU A 378 -32.94 11.39 -1.05
C GLU A 378 -33.22 10.67 -2.38
N LEU A 379 -32.58 11.07 -3.49
CA LEU A 379 -32.71 10.36 -4.76
C LEU A 379 -32.29 8.89 -4.63
N ARG A 380 -31.18 8.61 -3.95
CA ARG A 380 -30.76 7.23 -3.63
C ARG A 380 -31.83 6.51 -2.82
N ARG A 381 -32.27 7.10 -1.70
CA ARG A 381 -33.25 6.48 -0.79
C ARG A 381 -34.54 6.05 -1.50
N ARG A 382 -35.04 6.84 -2.46
CA ARG A 382 -36.24 6.51 -3.26
C ARG A 382 -36.06 5.26 -4.11
N ASN A 383 -34.85 5.04 -4.62
CA ASN A 383 -34.58 4.06 -5.66
C ASN A 383 -33.82 2.81 -5.17
N LEU A 384 -33.33 2.78 -3.94
CA LEU A 384 -32.65 1.60 -3.41
C LEU A 384 -33.57 0.37 -3.37
N LEU A 385 -32.99 -0.79 -3.71
CA LEU A 385 -33.65 -2.08 -3.60
C LEU A 385 -34.04 -2.39 -2.15
N ALA A 386 -35.18 -3.05 -1.97
CA ALA A 386 -35.51 -3.75 -0.73
C ALA A 386 -34.86 -5.14 -0.69
N GLN A 387 -34.76 -5.75 0.49
CA GLN A 387 -34.34 -7.15 0.61
C GLN A 387 -35.29 -8.05 -0.19
N GLY A 388 -34.74 -9.01 -0.91
CA GLY A 388 -35.48 -9.93 -1.78
C GLY A 388 -35.82 -9.34 -3.15
N GLU A 389 -35.71 -8.03 -3.37
CA GLU A 389 -35.88 -7.46 -4.71
C GLU A 389 -34.71 -7.86 -5.62
N PRO A 390 -34.98 -8.14 -6.91
CA PRO A 390 -33.95 -8.55 -7.85
C PRO A 390 -33.10 -7.38 -8.34
N LEU A 391 -31.79 -7.62 -8.50
CA LEU A 391 -30.88 -6.68 -9.16
C LEU A 391 -31.39 -6.32 -10.56
N ALA A 392 -31.18 -5.07 -10.98
CA ALA A 392 -31.65 -4.58 -12.28
C ALA A 392 -31.00 -5.33 -13.46
N THR A 393 -29.73 -5.71 -13.32
CA THR A 393 -28.92 -6.44 -14.30
C THR A 393 -29.16 -7.95 -14.23
N SER A 394 -28.52 -8.66 -13.29
CA SER A 394 -28.51 -10.13 -13.21
C SER A 394 -29.85 -10.75 -12.81
N ARG A 395 -30.83 -9.93 -12.41
CA ARG A 395 -32.14 -10.34 -11.87
C ARG A 395 -32.05 -11.20 -10.62
N GLN A 396 -30.87 -11.38 -10.03
CA GLN A 396 -30.69 -12.12 -8.79
C GLN A 396 -31.34 -11.36 -7.61
N PRO A 397 -32.21 -12.02 -6.81
CA PRO A 397 -32.74 -11.44 -5.57
C PRO A 397 -31.64 -11.05 -4.57
N LEU A 398 -31.72 -9.84 -4.03
CA LEU A 398 -30.82 -9.35 -3.00
C LEU A 398 -31.17 -9.97 -1.63
N THR A 399 -30.57 -11.11 -1.33
CA THR A 399 -30.82 -11.88 -0.09
C THR A 399 -29.57 -11.97 0.79
N GLY A 400 -29.73 -12.33 2.07
CA GLY A 400 -28.60 -12.49 3.01
C GLY A 400 -27.85 -11.20 3.33
N THR A 401 -28.50 -10.04 3.17
CA THR A 401 -27.89 -8.72 3.42
C THR A 401 -28.83 -7.80 4.16
N ALA A 402 -28.30 -6.82 4.89
CA ALA A 402 -29.09 -5.71 5.41
C ALA A 402 -29.76 -4.94 4.25
N ALA A 403 -30.91 -4.31 4.50
CA ALA A 403 -31.52 -3.47 3.49
C ALA A 403 -30.56 -2.34 3.07
N PRO A 404 -30.32 -2.10 1.76
CA PRO A 404 -29.46 -1.01 1.30
C PRO A 404 -29.81 0.36 1.91
N ALA A 405 -31.11 0.64 2.08
CA ALA A 405 -31.57 1.87 2.73
C ALA A 405 -31.13 1.97 4.19
N ALA A 406 -31.08 0.85 4.94
CA ALA A 406 -30.57 0.84 6.31
C ALA A 406 -29.05 1.05 6.37
N VAL A 407 -28.30 0.50 5.41
CA VAL A 407 -26.85 0.72 5.29
C VAL A 407 -26.55 2.20 5.00
N LEU A 408 -27.31 2.83 4.09
CA LEU A 408 -27.18 4.26 3.82
C LEU A 408 -27.59 5.12 5.02
N ALA A 409 -28.69 4.79 5.70
CA ALA A 409 -29.17 5.52 6.86
C ALA A 409 -28.25 5.43 8.08
N ALA A 410 -27.46 4.36 8.20
CA ALA A 410 -26.48 4.21 9.28
C ALA A 410 -25.40 5.32 9.30
N LEU A 411 -25.19 6.01 8.17
CA LEU A 411 -24.30 7.17 8.09
C LEU A 411 -24.83 8.36 8.93
N ASP A 412 -26.14 8.47 9.12
CA ASP A 412 -26.77 9.60 9.85
C ASP A 412 -26.49 9.57 11.35
N GLY A 413 -26.21 8.39 11.89
CA GLY A 413 -25.83 8.24 13.30
C GLY A 413 -24.52 8.94 13.65
N VAL A 414 -23.75 9.36 12.65
CA VAL A 414 -22.51 10.10 12.81
C VAL A 414 -22.77 11.58 12.49
N PRO A 415 -22.57 12.52 13.45
CA PRO A 415 -22.74 13.94 13.19
C PRO A 415 -21.84 14.48 12.08
N LEU A 416 -22.36 15.43 11.31
CA LEU A 416 -21.56 16.20 10.35
C LEU A 416 -20.60 17.13 11.11
N PRO A 417 -19.37 17.32 10.61
CA PRO A 417 -18.50 18.37 11.12
C PRO A 417 -19.11 19.78 10.90
N PRO A 418 -18.80 20.79 11.73
CA PRO A 418 -19.35 22.14 11.59
C PRO A 418 -19.02 22.78 10.25
N ASP A 419 -19.98 23.45 9.62
CA ASP A 419 -19.81 24.02 8.27
C ASP A 419 -18.56 24.91 8.10
N ALA A 420 -18.00 24.94 6.89
CA ALA A 420 -16.78 25.68 6.57
C ALA A 420 -16.76 26.12 5.09
N PRO A 421 -16.06 27.22 4.73
CA PRO A 421 -15.91 27.64 3.33
C PRO A 421 -15.30 26.52 2.47
N GLY A 422 -15.82 26.35 1.24
CA GLY A 422 -15.35 25.32 0.32
C GLY A 422 -15.65 23.89 0.80
N ARG A 423 -16.55 23.71 1.77
CA ARG A 423 -16.93 22.37 2.24
C ARG A 423 -17.96 21.73 1.32
N GLY A 424 -17.67 20.51 0.91
CA GLY A 424 -18.61 19.62 0.25
C GLY A 424 -18.86 18.34 1.04
N VAL A 425 -20.07 17.81 0.92
CA VAL A 425 -20.48 16.53 1.53
C VAL A 425 -20.95 15.60 0.42
N GLY A 426 -20.34 14.42 0.34
CA GLY A 426 -20.64 13.42 -0.67
C GLY A 426 -21.07 12.11 -0.05
N TYR A 427 -21.98 11.41 -0.74
CA TYR A 427 -22.50 10.11 -0.34
C TYR A 427 -22.35 9.13 -1.48
N ALA A 428 -22.09 7.87 -1.15
CA ALA A 428 -22.17 6.79 -2.12
C ALA A 428 -22.56 5.47 -1.45
N ILE A 429 -23.21 4.58 -2.20
CA ILE A 429 -23.47 3.20 -1.78
C ILE A 429 -23.04 2.21 -2.86
N GLY A 430 -22.28 1.21 -2.44
CA GLY A 430 -21.71 0.19 -3.30
C GLY A 430 -22.24 -1.19 -2.95
N ILE A 431 -22.28 -2.05 -3.97
CA ILE A 431 -22.58 -3.47 -3.86
C ILE A 431 -21.41 -4.28 -4.41
N LYS A 432 -21.05 -5.36 -3.71
CA LYS A 432 -19.99 -6.27 -4.13
C LYS A 432 -20.35 -7.71 -3.79
N SER A 433 -20.04 -8.65 -4.67
CA SER A 433 -20.18 -10.08 -4.38
C SER A 433 -19.12 -10.57 -3.39
N ALA A 434 -19.45 -11.59 -2.60
CA ALA A 434 -18.50 -12.39 -1.84
C ALA A 434 -18.56 -13.85 -2.33
N GLY A 435 -17.41 -14.49 -2.51
CA GLY A 435 -17.26 -15.80 -3.17
C GLY A 435 -16.98 -15.69 -4.66
N LEU A 436 -16.60 -16.80 -5.30
CA LEU A 436 -16.15 -16.82 -6.70
C LEU A 436 -17.25 -16.57 -7.73
N GLY A 437 -18.47 -17.06 -7.47
CA GLY A 437 -19.68 -16.86 -8.27
C GLY A 437 -19.68 -17.46 -9.68
N ASP A 438 -20.76 -17.18 -10.41
CA ASP A 438 -20.96 -17.44 -11.83
C ASP A 438 -20.72 -18.91 -12.23
N GLY A 439 -21.39 -19.82 -11.52
CA GLY A 439 -21.34 -21.26 -11.76
C GLY A 439 -20.07 -21.94 -11.26
N ARG A 440 -19.09 -21.18 -10.77
CA ARG A 440 -17.81 -21.75 -10.33
C ARG A 440 -17.94 -22.42 -8.97
N PRO A 441 -17.42 -23.66 -8.82
CA PRO A 441 -17.26 -24.28 -7.51
C PRO A 441 -16.39 -23.40 -6.61
N ASP A 442 -16.75 -23.32 -5.33
CA ASP A 442 -16.04 -22.49 -4.36
C ASP A 442 -15.62 -23.25 -3.08
N PRO A 443 -14.99 -24.44 -3.20
CA PRO A 443 -14.73 -25.28 -2.05
C PRO A 443 -13.59 -24.75 -1.17
N ALA A 444 -13.61 -25.11 0.11
CA ALA A 444 -12.46 -25.00 1.00
C ALA A 444 -12.40 -26.17 1.97
N GLY A 445 -11.21 -26.72 2.16
CA GLY A 445 -10.91 -27.79 3.11
C GLY A 445 -10.19 -27.29 4.36
N ILE A 446 -10.54 -27.86 5.50
CA ILE A 446 -9.86 -27.65 6.80
C ILE A 446 -9.65 -29.01 7.46
N GLY A 447 -8.48 -29.18 8.08
CA GLY A 447 -8.23 -30.28 9.02
C GLY A 447 -8.09 -29.77 10.45
N LEU A 448 -8.57 -30.55 11.41
CA LEU A 448 -8.37 -30.36 12.85
C LEU A 448 -7.62 -31.57 13.39
N ARG A 449 -6.61 -31.32 14.23
CA ARG A 449 -5.91 -32.34 15.00
C ARG A 449 -6.01 -32.00 16.48
N LEU A 450 -6.56 -32.92 17.27
CA LEU A 450 -6.72 -32.79 18.70
C LEU A 450 -5.85 -33.82 19.42
N ASP A 451 -5.02 -33.34 20.34
CA ASP A 451 -4.25 -34.16 21.27
C ASP A 451 -4.45 -33.67 22.72
N ALA A 452 -3.80 -34.35 23.67
CA ALA A 452 -3.89 -34.02 25.10
C ALA A 452 -3.51 -32.57 25.44
N THR A 453 -2.79 -31.87 24.57
CA THR A 453 -2.30 -30.50 24.79
C THR A 453 -3.19 -29.42 24.15
N GLY A 454 -4.10 -29.80 23.26
CA GLY A 454 -5.01 -28.89 22.58
C GLY A 454 -5.23 -29.20 21.11
N LEU A 455 -5.79 -28.22 20.41
CA LEU A 455 -6.27 -28.36 19.04
C LEU A 455 -5.40 -27.56 18.07
N THR A 456 -5.02 -28.18 16.96
CA THR A 456 -4.29 -27.55 15.85
C THR A 456 -5.17 -27.48 14.61
N VAL A 457 -5.40 -26.27 14.12
CA VAL A 457 -6.10 -26.00 12.86
C VAL A 457 -5.11 -26.10 11.70
N ARG A 458 -5.39 -27.00 10.76
CA ARG A 458 -4.60 -27.27 9.55
C ARG A 458 -5.34 -26.67 8.36
N SER A 459 -4.89 -25.50 7.90
CA SER A 459 -5.50 -24.77 6.79
C SER A 459 -4.44 -24.25 5.84
N ALA A 460 -4.71 -24.34 4.53
CA ALA A 460 -3.93 -23.68 3.49
C ALA A 460 -4.46 -22.27 3.14
N ALA A 461 -5.44 -21.74 3.87
CA ALA A 461 -6.00 -20.42 3.61
C ALA A 461 -4.94 -19.35 3.88
N ALA A 462 -4.58 -18.58 2.85
CA ALA A 462 -3.48 -17.63 2.96
C ALA A 462 -3.79 -16.45 3.87
N GLU A 463 -3.04 -16.30 4.96
CA GLU A 463 -3.04 -15.11 5.81
C GLU A 463 -2.16 -14.03 5.17
N VAL A 464 -2.81 -13.05 4.55
CA VAL A 464 -2.16 -11.94 3.84
C VAL A 464 -2.25 -10.61 4.58
N GLY A 465 -2.67 -10.65 5.85
CA GLY A 465 -2.86 -9.50 6.73
C GLY A 465 -4.31 -9.30 7.17
N GLN A 466 -5.28 -9.90 6.48
CA GLN A 466 -6.72 -9.74 6.71
C GLN A 466 -7.24 -10.42 7.99
N GLY A 467 -6.50 -11.37 8.56
CA GLY A 467 -6.85 -12.02 9.83
C GLY A 467 -7.64 -13.33 9.72
N ILE A 468 -7.51 -14.09 8.62
CA ILE A 468 -8.16 -15.41 8.49
C ILE A 468 -7.72 -16.37 9.59
N GLY A 469 -6.46 -16.34 10.02
CA GLY A 469 -6.01 -17.17 11.14
C GLY A 469 -6.77 -16.86 12.43
N ALA A 470 -7.08 -15.59 12.67
CA ALA A 470 -7.82 -15.14 13.84
C ALA A 470 -9.32 -15.47 13.75
N VAL A 471 -9.88 -15.51 12.53
CA VAL A 471 -11.25 -15.98 12.25
C VAL A 471 -11.36 -17.48 12.53
N LEU A 472 -10.46 -18.30 11.99
CA LEU A 472 -10.46 -19.74 12.19
C LEU A 472 -10.28 -20.11 13.67
N ALA A 473 -9.34 -19.45 14.36
CA ALA A 473 -9.12 -19.67 15.79
C ALA A 473 -10.38 -19.37 16.63
N ARG A 474 -11.15 -18.32 16.29
CA ARG A 474 -12.39 -17.96 17.00
C ARG A 474 -13.55 -18.90 16.71
N ILE A 475 -13.67 -19.37 15.47
CA ILE A 475 -14.68 -20.37 15.10
C ILE A 475 -14.43 -21.66 15.89
N VAL A 476 -13.20 -22.18 15.82
CA VAL A 476 -12.81 -23.39 16.55
C VAL A 476 -12.92 -23.20 18.06
N GLY A 477 -12.43 -22.08 18.60
CA GLY A 477 -12.53 -21.76 20.02
C GLY A 477 -13.96 -21.54 20.51
N SER A 478 -14.94 -21.29 19.63
CA SER A 478 -16.36 -21.23 20.03
C SER A 478 -16.95 -22.63 20.23
N HIS A 479 -16.47 -23.62 19.49
CA HIS A 479 -16.83 -25.03 19.68
C HIS A 479 -16.08 -25.67 20.86
N PHE A 480 -14.83 -25.24 21.11
CA PHE A 480 -13.92 -25.82 22.10
C PHE A 480 -13.40 -24.76 23.09
N PRO A 481 -14.23 -24.30 24.03
CA PRO A 481 -14.04 -22.98 24.62
C PRO A 481 -12.91 -22.88 25.67
N ASP A 482 -12.44 -24.03 26.16
CA ASP A 482 -11.35 -24.17 27.14
C ASP A 482 -10.14 -24.92 26.57
N VAL A 483 -10.20 -25.27 25.28
CA VAL A 483 -9.12 -26.00 24.60
C VAL A 483 -8.17 -24.99 23.94
N PRO A 484 -6.86 -25.05 24.18
CA PRO A 484 -5.90 -24.19 23.48
C PRO A 484 -5.94 -24.45 21.97
N VAL A 485 -6.11 -23.38 21.19
CA VAL A 485 -6.13 -23.47 19.72
C VAL A 485 -4.82 -22.92 19.13
N ARG A 486 -4.23 -23.69 18.22
CA ARG A 486 -3.01 -23.37 17.46
C ARG A 486 -3.31 -23.41 15.96
N LEU A 487 -2.55 -22.66 15.18
CA LEU A 487 -2.60 -22.68 13.72
C LEU A 487 -1.36 -23.41 13.18
N ALA A 488 -1.54 -24.35 12.26
CA ALA A 488 -0.45 -24.95 11.52
C ALA A 488 0.10 -23.98 10.47
N GLU A 489 1.33 -24.21 10.03
CA GLU A 489 1.92 -23.52 8.90
C GLU A 489 1.18 -23.87 7.60
N SER A 490 0.81 -22.86 6.82
CA SER A 490 0.07 -23.05 5.57
C SER A 490 0.99 -23.56 4.45
N THR A 491 0.64 -24.70 3.88
CA THR A 491 1.42 -25.34 2.82
C THR A 491 0.53 -26.21 1.91
N THR A 492 1.02 -26.55 0.73
CA THR A 492 0.31 -27.42 -0.23
C THR A 492 0.11 -28.86 0.23
N GLY A 493 0.77 -29.27 1.33
CA GLY A 493 0.53 -30.53 2.03
C GLY A 493 -0.72 -30.54 2.92
N LEU A 494 -1.42 -29.41 3.04
CA LEU A 494 -2.69 -29.30 3.78
C LEU A 494 -3.91 -29.34 2.83
N PRO A 495 -5.13 -29.57 3.36
CA PRO A 495 -6.34 -29.53 2.55
C PRO A 495 -6.47 -28.24 1.73
N VAL A 496 -6.96 -28.36 0.50
CA VAL A 496 -7.10 -27.24 -0.44
C VAL A 496 -8.12 -26.26 0.10
N ALA A 497 -7.67 -25.05 0.45
CA ALA A 497 -8.53 -24.00 0.98
C ALA A 497 -8.97 -22.99 -0.10
N GLY A 498 -8.38 -23.04 -1.30
CA GLY A 498 -8.49 -22.00 -2.33
C GLY A 498 -7.81 -20.68 -1.94
N GLY A 499 -7.61 -19.79 -2.91
CA GLY A 499 -6.92 -18.52 -2.68
C GLY A 499 -7.65 -17.51 -1.78
N SER A 500 -6.90 -16.64 -1.12
CA SER A 500 -7.44 -15.50 -0.36
C SER A 500 -7.84 -14.35 -1.29
N LYS A 501 -8.98 -14.51 -1.96
CA LYS A 501 -9.54 -13.63 -2.99
C LYS A 501 -11.07 -13.56 -2.90
N ALA A 502 -11.71 -12.64 -3.63
CA ALA A 502 -13.18 -12.50 -3.70
C ALA A 502 -13.89 -12.48 -2.33
N SER A 503 -13.20 -12.02 -1.29
CA SER A 503 -13.68 -12.02 0.11
C SER A 503 -14.20 -13.37 0.63
N ARG A 504 -13.75 -14.49 0.06
CA ARG A 504 -14.38 -15.80 0.30
C ARG A 504 -14.04 -16.47 1.64
N GLN A 505 -12.84 -16.21 2.19
CA GLN A 505 -12.23 -17.11 3.17
C GLN A 505 -13.01 -17.25 4.49
N SER A 506 -13.62 -16.17 4.99
CA SER A 506 -14.47 -16.24 6.19
C SER A 506 -15.69 -17.15 5.99
N MET A 507 -16.22 -17.23 4.77
CA MET A 507 -17.37 -18.07 4.42
C MET A 507 -16.91 -19.50 4.11
N ALA A 508 -15.93 -19.63 3.20
CA ALA A 508 -15.46 -20.92 2.71
C ALA A 508 -14.69 -21.69 3.80
N SER A 509 -13.51 -21.20 4.19
CA SER A 509 -12.67 -21.83 5.22
C SER A 509 -13.29 -21.77 6.61
N GLY A 510 -14.04 -20.70 6.93
CA GLY A 510 -14.81 -20.63 8.18
C GLY A 510 -15.91 -21.68 8.25
N GLY A 511 -16.66 -21.89 7.17
CA GLY A 511 -17.65 -22.97 7.08
C GLY A 511 -17.04 -24.36 7.15
N ALA A 512 -15.89 -24.58 6.51
CA ALA A 512 -15.17 -25.85 6.60
C ALA A 512 -14.68 -26.13 8.03
N ALA A 513 -14.22 -25.09 8.74
CA ALA A 513 -13.85 -25.21 10.15
C ALA A 513 -15.04 -25.54 11.05
N ASP A 514 -16.21 -24.93 10.82
CA ASP A 514 -17.44 -25.25 11.55
C ASP A 514 -17.84 -26.73 11.35
N LEU A 515 -17.84 -27.21 10.10
CA LEU A 515 -18.13 -28.60 9.76
C LEU A 515 -17.14 -29.57 10.44
N ALA A 516 -15.84 -29.30 10.37
CA ALA A 516 -14.82 -30.12 11.00
C ALA A 516 -14.95 -30.12 12.54
N CYS A 517 -15.36 -28.99 13.15
CA CYS A 517 -15.61 -28.93 14.59
C CYS A 517 -16.78 -29.81 15.01
N ARG A 518 -17.87 -29.84 14.23
CA ARG A 518 -19.04 -30.68 14.51
C ARG A 518 -18.71 -32.16 14.44
N ASP A 519 -17.94 -32.60 13.42
CA ASP A 519 -17.45 -33.99 13.33
C ASP A 519 -16.57 -34.34 14.54
N LEU A 520 -15.61 -33.48 14.87
CA LEU A 520 -14.71 -33.72 16.01
C LEU A 520 -15.46 -33.77 17.35
N LEU A 521 -16.45 -32.90 17.56
CA LEU A 521 -17.32 -32.92 18.76
C LEU A 521 -18.12 -34.22 18.85
N ALA A 522 -18.67 -34.71 17.74
CA ALA A 522 -19.41 -35.97 17.72
C ALA A 522 -18.50 -37.16 18.12
N ARG A 523 -17.27 -37.20 17.60
CA ARG A 523 -16.27 -38.23 17.95
C ARG A 523 -15.86 -38.15 19.42
N LEU A 524 -15.65 -36.95 19.95
CA LEU A 524 -15.33 -36.75 21.36
C LEU A 524 -16.46 -37.20 22.29
N ASN A 525 -17.71 -36.88 21.94
CA ASN A 525 -18.87 -37.35 22.70
C ASN A 525 -19.03 -38.86 22.64
N GLY A 526 -18.87 -39.48 21.46
CA GLY A 526 -18.89 -40.94 21.34
C GLY A 526 -17.77 -41.61 22.15
N LEU A 527 -16.60 -40.98 22.24
CA LEU A 527 -15.50 -41.45 23.06
C LEU A 527 -15.77 -41.32 24.57
N ALA A 528 -16.47 -40.27 24.98
CA ALA A 528 -16.90 -40.06 26.36
C ALA A 528 -17.98 -41.09 26.75
N GLU A 529 -18.97 -41.29 25.89
CA GLU A 529 -20.03 -42.28 26.05
C GLU A 529 -19.47 -43.70 26.18
N ALA A 530 -18.50 -44.08 25.32
CA ALA A 530 -17.81 -45.37 25.41
C ALA A 530 -17.06 -45.59 26.74
N ARG A 531 -16.77 -44.52 27.48
CA ARG A 531 -16.17 -44.54 28.82
C ARG A 531 -17.17 -44.34 29.96
N GLY A 532 -18.47 -44.30 29.67
CA GLY A 532 -19.51 -44.07 30.67
C GLY A 532 -19.53 -42.65 31.22
N LEU A 533 -18.99 -41.67 30.49
CA LEU A 533 -18.98 -40.27 30.87
C LEU A 533 -20.17 -39.52 30.24
N PRO A 534 -20.80 -38.56 30.94
CA PRO A 534 -21.92 -37.79 30.39
C PRO A 534 -21.61 -37.00 29.12
N ASP A 535 -20.41 -36.44 29.04
CA ASP A 535 -19.89 -35.73 27.86
C ASP A 535 -18.36 -35.68 27.86
N TRP A 536 -17.78 -35.20 26.76
CA TRP A 536 -16.33 -35.08 26.61
C TRP A 536 -15.64 -34.11 27.60
N ARG A 537 -16.38 -33.22 28.26
CA ARG A 537 -15.86 -32.26 29.24
C ARG A 537 -15.85 -32.82 30.66
N SER A 538 -16.42 -34.00 30.88
CA SER A 538 -16.51 -34.63 32.19
C SER A 538 -15.14 -34.90 32.83
N VAL A 539 -14.12 -35.11 31.98
CA VAL A 539 -12.70 -35.23 32.37
C VAL A 539 -11.82 -34.37 31.47
N GLY A 540 -10.55 -34.17 31.85
CA GLY A 540 -9.60 -33.44 31.01
C GLY A 540 -9.24 -34.19 29.72
N LEU A 541 -8.86 -33.46 28.66
CA LEU A 541 -8.41 -34.06 27.38
C LEU A 541 -7.32 -35.14 27.55
N PRO A 542 -6.31 -35.02 28.43
CA PRO A 542 -5.32 -36.08 28.62
C PRO A 542 -5.95 -37.42 29.05
N GLU A 543 -6.91 -37.38 29.97
CA GLU A 543 -7.60 -38.55 30.49
C GLU A 543 -8.61 -39.11 29.47
N LEU A 544 -9.38 -38.23 28.82
CA LEU A 544 -10.34 -38.66 27.80
C LEU A 544 -9.64 -39.29 26.60
N LEU A 545 -8.51 -38.75 26.15
CA LEU A 545 -7.85 -39.25 24.95
C LEU A 545 -6.99 -40.48 25.25
N ASP A 546 -6.44 -40.61 26.47
CA ASP A 546 -5.56 -41.72 26.86
C ASP A 546 -4.45 -41.98 25.82
N GLY A 547 -3.75 -40.90 25.45
CA GLY A 547 -2.69 -40.93 24.44
C GLY A 547 -3.18 -40.95 22.98
N ALA A 548 -4.48 -41.09 22.71
CA ALA A 548 -5.03 -41.01 21.36
C ALA A 548 -4.94 -39.60 20.77
N VAL A 549 -4.91 -39.53 19.44
CA VAL A 549 -5.04 -38.30 18.67
C VAL A 549 -6.27 -38.42 17.80
N LEU A 550 -7.16 -37.44 17.88
CA LEU A 550 -8.33 -37.36 17.01
C LEU A 550 -8.06 -36.39 15.88
N THR A 551 -8.49 -36.75 14.68
CA THR A 551 -8.44 -35.89 13.50
C THR A 551 -9.80 -35.82 12.85
N ALA A 552 -10.17 -34.63 12.38
CA ALA A 552 -11.35 -34.41 11.56
C ALA A 552 -10.94 -33.56 10.36
N GLU A 553 -11.39 -33.90 9.16
CA GLU A 553 -11.21 -33.08 7.96
C GLU A 553 -12.57 -32.88 7.31
N ALA A 554 -12.86 -31.64 6.89
CA ALA A 554 -14.11 -31.31 6.23
C ALA A 554 -13.85 -30.39 5.04
N VAL A 555 -14.69 -30.54 4.02
CA VAL A 555 -14.75 -29.64 2.86
C VAL A 555 -16.10 -28.93 2.87
N ASN A 556 -16.07 -27.61 2.90
CA ASN A 556 -17.24 -26.78 2.61
C ASN A 556 -17.31 -26.58 1.09
N PRO A 557 -18.39 -26.99 0.40
CA PRO A 557 -18.51 -26.81 -1.04
C PRO A 557 -18.77 -25.35 -1.47
N GLY A 558 -19.12 -24.48 -0.52
CA GLY A 558 -19.62 -23.13 -0.79
C GLY A 558 -21.12 -23.13 -1.12
N LEU A 559 -21.71 -21.94 -1.23
CA LEU A 559 -23.11 -21.84 -1.68
C LEU A 559 -23.18 -22.03 -3.20
N PRO A 560 -24.20 -22.74 -3.72
CA PRO A 560 -24.32 -22.98 -5.15
C PRO A 560 -24.57 -21.68 -5.91
N THR A 561 -23.98 -21.58 -7.11
CA THR A 561 -24.25 -20.52 -8.08
C THR A 561 -24.46 -21.11 -9.46
N GLN A 562 -25.04 -20.32 -10.36
CA GLN A 562 -25.30 -20.68 -11.74
C GLN A 562 -24.38 -19.86 -12.65
N GLU A 563 -24.00 -20.45 -13.78
CA GLU A 563 -23.40 -19.69 -14.86
C GLU A 563 -24.44 -18.70 -15.40
N THR A 564 -23.97 -17.52 -15.80
CA THR A 564 -24.81 -16.51 -16.42
C THR A 564 -25.47 -17.04 -17.68
N ASP A 565 -26.79 -16.88 -17.79
CA ASP A 565 -27.50 -17.18 -19.04
C ASP A 565 -26.97 -16.25 -20.14
N ALA A 566 -26.34 -16.83 -21.17
CA ALA A 566 -25.69 -16.06 -22.24
C ALA A 566 -26.67 -15.25 -23.10
N ARG A 567 -27.97 -15.60 -23.10
CA ARG A 567 -29.01 -14.92 -23.89
C ARG A 567 -29.61 -13.75 -23.11
N THR A 568 -29.81 -13.91 -21.80
CA THR A 568 -30.50 -12.90 -20.99
C THR A 568 -29.55 -12.09 -20.09
N GLY A 569 -28.34 -12.60 -19.80
CA GLY A 569 -27.42 -11.99 -18.84
C GLY A 569 -27.84 -12.19 -17.37
N THR A 570 -28.74 -13.14 -17.09
CA THR A 570 -29.38 -13.32 -15.78
C THR A 570 -29.01 -14.63 -15.10
N GLY A 571 -29.16 -14.72 -13.77
CA GLY A 571 -29.06 -15.98 -13.03
C GLY A 571 -28.78 -15.80 -11.54
N HIS A 572 -28.65 -16.92 -10.82
CA HIS A 572 -28.15 -16.91 -9.43
C HIS A 572 -26.61 -16.90 -9.41
N LEU A 573 -26.02 -15.74 -9.71
CA LEU A 573 -24.59 -15.60 -10.03
C LEU A 573 -23.68 -15.43 -8.79
N HIS A 574 -24.24 -15.01 -7.65
CA HIS A 574 -23.46 -14.65 -6.47
C HIS A 574 -23.90 -15.44 -5.24
N GLN A 575 -22.94 -15.82 -4.39
CA GLN A 575 -23.26 -16.54 -3.14
C GLN A 575 -23.82 -15.60 -2.07
N ALA A 576 -23.13 -14.47 -1.87
CA ALA A 576 -23.48 -13.45 -0.91
C ALA A 576 -23.07 -12.06 -1.42
N PHE A 577 -23.60 -11.02 -0.79
CA PHE A 577 -23.31 -9.63 -1.12
C PHE A 577 -22.77 -8.84 0.08
N GLN A 578 -21.97 -7.84 -0.22
CA GLN A 578 -21.44 -6.82 0.66
C GLN A 578 -22.05 -5.50 0.23
N LEU A 579 -22.83 -4.88 1.12
CA LEU A 579 -23.35 -3.53 0.93
C LEU A 579 -22.55 -2.58 1.79
N THR A 580 -22.03 -1.52 1.18
CA THR A 580 -21.22 -0.53 1.89
C THR A 580 -21.56 0.88 1.44
N ALA A 581 -21.94 1.74 2.38
CA ALA A 581 -22.18 3.15 2.14
C ALA A 581 -21.06 4.00 2.76
N HIS A 582 -20.70 5.08 2.09
CA HIS A 582 -19.74 6.06 2.57
C HIS A 582 -20.36 7.46 2.61
N ARG A 583 -19.93 8.24 3.61
CA ARG A 583 -20.04 9.70 3.61
C ARG A 583 -18.63 10.28 3.67
N ALA A 584 -18.30 11.14 2.72
CA ALA A 584 -17.08 11.94 2.74
C ALA A 584 -17.42 13.41 2.97
N VAL A 585 -16.59 14.09 3.73
CA VAL A 585 -16.62 15.55 3.90
C VAL A 585 -15.27 16.08 3.50
N VAL A 586 -15.23 16.99 2.54
CA VAL A 586 -13.99 17.58 2.02
C VAL A 586 -14.06 19.10 2.14
N ASP A 587 -12.92 19.73 2.41
CA ASP A 587 -12.74 21.16 2.23
C ASP A 587 -11.87 21.37 1.00
N VAL A 588 -12.33 22.17 0.04
CA VAL A 588 -11.57 22.60 -1.14
C VAL A 588 -11.12 24.04 -0.93
N ASP A 589 -9.81 24.25 -1.08
CA ASP A 589 -9.25 25.60 -1.13
C ASP A 589 -9.51 26.19 -2.53
N PRO A 590 -10.32 27.27 -2.65
CA PRO A 590 -10.68 27.83 -3.95
C PRO A 590 -9.51 28.54 -4.65
N GLU A 591 -8.46 28.94 -3.92
CA GLU A 591 -7.29 29.59 -4.51
C GLU A 591 -6.28 28.55 -5.00
N LEU A 592 -6.06 27.50 -4.21
CA LEU A 592 -5.04 26.49 -4.48
C LEU A 592 -5.57 25.27 -5.26
N GLY A 593 -6.88 25.07 -5.31
CA GLY A 593 -7.51 23.87 -5.87
C GLY A 593 -7.18 22.59 -5.08
N THR A 594 -6.63 22.72 -3.87
CA THR A 594 -6.26 21.57 -3.03
C THR A 594 -7.45 21.12 -2.20
N ALA A 595 -7.66 19.81 -2.11
CA ALA A 595 -8.71 19.22 -1.28
C ALA A 595 -8.15 18.59 -0.01
N ARG A 596 -8.85 18.78 1.11
CA ARG A 596 -8.59 18.14 2.40
C ARG A 596 -9.76 17.27 2.80
N LEU A 597 -9.52 15.98 3.03
CA LEU A 597 -10.53 15.08 3.57
C LEU A 597 -10.71 15.34 5.07
N VAL A 598 -11.89 15.82 5.47
CA VAL A 598 -12.21 16.23 6.84
C VAL A 598 -12.81 15.09 7.65
N GLN A 599 -13.67 14.29 7.01
CA GLN A 599 -14.30 13.14 7.63
C GLN A 599 -14.57 12.06 6.58
N LEU A 600 -14.36 10.80 6.95
CA LEU A 600 -14.76 9.64 6.16
C LEU A 600 -15.50 8.66 7.07
N VAL A 601 -16.75 8.37 6.75
CA VAL A 601 -17.60 7.41 7.46
C VAL A 601 -17.87 6.23 6.54
N ALA A 602 -17.74 5.01 7.07
CA ALA A 602 -17.95 3.77 6.34
C ALA A 602 -18.97 2.89 7.07
N ALA A 603 -20.19 2.78 6.53
CA ALA A 603 -21.22 1.89 7.03
C ALA A 603 -21.28 0.64 6.15
N GLN A 604 -21.12 -0.54 6.74
CA GLN A 604 -21.10 -1.79 5.97
C GLN A 604 -21.91 -2.88 6.67
N ASP A 605 -22.68 -3.62 5.88
CA ASP A 605 -23.19 -4.92 6.28
C ASP A 605 -22.05 -5.96 6.33
N VAL A 606 -21.75 -6.43 7.54
CA VAL A 606 -20.63 -7.33 7.81
C VAL A 606 -21.06 -8.78 8.05
N GLY A 607 -22.35 -9.10 7.92
CA GLY A 607 -22.87 -10.39 8.36
C GLY A 607 -22.75 -10.53 9.88
N ARG A 608 -22.07 -11.59 10.33
CA ARG A 608 -21.61 -11.71 11.72
C ARG A 608 -20.15 -11.30 11.85
N ALA A 609 -19.85 -10.41 12.79
CA ALA A 609 -18.50 -9.99 13.14
C ALA A 609 -17.78 -11.11 13.94
N ILE A 610 -17.17 -12.06 13.23
CA ILE A 610 -16.39 -13.14 13.86
C ILE A 610 -15.22 -12.57 14.66
N ASP A 611 -14.45 -11.67 14.06
CA ASP A 611 -13.41 -10.88 14.70
C ASP A 611 -13.75 -9.39 14.61
N PRO A 612 -14.39 -8.78 15.64
CA PRO A 612 -14.77 -7.37 15.60
C PRO A 612 -13.60 -6.40 15.40
N VAL A 613 -12.40 -6.76 15.88
CA VAL A 613 -11.19 -5.93 15.70
C VAL A 613 -10.74 -6.00 14.24
N GLY A 614 -10.70 -7.21 13.68
CA GLY A 614 -10.42 -7.44 12.26
C GLY A 614 -11.43 -6.75 11.33
N VAL A 615 -12.72 -6.81 11.67
CA VAL A 615 -13.79 -6.13 10.93
C VAL A 615 -13.54 -4.63 10.84
N ARG A 616 -13.31 -3.97 11.99
CA ARG A 616 -12.97 -2.53 12.02
C ARG A 616 -11.74 -2.24 11.16
N GLY A 617 -10.67 -3.05 11.29
CA GLY A 617 -9.45 -2.89 10.51
C GLY A 617 -9.68 -2.99 9.00
N GLN A 618 -10.52 -3.92 8.55
CA GLN A 618 -10.86 -4.08 7.14
C GLN A 618 -11.65 -2.90 6.60
N LEU A 619 -12.64 -2.40 7.36
CA LEU A 619 -13.42 -1.21 7.02
C LEU A 619 -12.48 -0.01 6.84
N VAL A 620 -11.68 0.30 7.86
CA VAL A 620 -10.72 1.41 7.82
C VAL A 620 -9.76 1.28 6.63
N GLY A 621 -9.09 0.13 6.48
CA GLY A 621 -8.07 -0.04 5.45
C GLY A 621 -8.60 0.03 4.02
N GLY A 622 -9.83 -0.47 3.78
CA GLY A 622 -10.43 -0.39 2.45
C GLY A 622 -10.92 1.01 2.11
N SER A 623 -11.48 1.73 3.08
CA SER A 623 -11.90 3.13 2.91
C SER A 623 -10.69 4.05 2.66
N VAL A 624 -9.57 3.86 3.37
CA VAL A 624 -8.33 4.63 3.12
C VAL A 624 -7.80 4.37 1.70
N GLN A 625 -7.75 3.11 1.27
CA GLN A 625 -7.32 2.76 -0.10
C GLN A 625 -8.27 3.33 -1.17
N GLY A 626 -9.57 3.41 -0.89
CA GLY A 626 -10.55 4.04 -1.78
C GLY A 626 -10.43 5.58 -1.82
N ALA A 627 -10.16 6.22 -0.69
CA ALA A 627 -9.88 7.65 -0.63
C ALA A 627 -8.59 8.01 -1.39
N GLY A 628 -7.54 7.18 -1.24
CA GLY A 628 -6.32 7.30 -2.03
C GLY A 628 -6.57 7.14 -3.53
N PHE A 629 -7.40 6.18 -3.95
CA PHE A 629 -7.80 6.06 -5.36
C PHE A 629 -8.57 7.28 -5.89
N ALA A 630 -9.45 7.86 -5.07
CA ALA A 630 -10.19 9.05 -5.47
C ALA A 630 -9.29 10.28 -5.61
N LEU A 631 -8.25 10.40 -4.79
CA LEU A 631 -7.48 11.63 -4.68
C LEU A 631 -6.12 11.56 -5.36
N PHE A 632 -5.33 10.49 -5.17
CA PHE A 632 -3.88 10.54 -5.38
C PHE A 632 -3.33 9.40 -6.26
N GLU A 633 -3.91 8.20 -6.14
CA GLU A 633 -3.28 6.96 -6.58
C GLU A 633 -3.55 6.66 -8.06
N GLU A 634 -2.50 6.79 -8.88
CA GLU A 634 -2.45 6.29 -10.25
C GLU A 634 -1.01 5.93 -10.61
N ILE A 635 -0.83 4.91 -11.45
CA ILE A 635 0.43 4.66 -12.16
C ILE A 635 0.37 5.43 -13.49
N PRO A 636 1.04 6.60 -13.60
CA PRO A 636 1.14 7.30 -14.87
C PRO A 636 1.97 6.49 -15.87
N VAL A 637 1.49 6.43 -17.11
CA VAL A 637 2.15 5.80 -18.26
C VAL A 637 2.43 6.91 -19.27
N ASP A 638 3.65 6.97 -19.82
CA ASP A 638 3.99 7.96 -20.87
C ASP A 638 3.51 7.54 -22.26
N GLY A 639 3.70 8.42 -23.25
CA GLY A 639 3.28 8.21 -24.64
C GLY A 639 3.97 7.02 -25.32
N GLU A 640 5.07 6.51 -24.75
CA GLU A 640 5.77 5.32 -25.20
C GLU A 640 5.35 4.05 -24.43
N GLY A 641 4.35 4.12 -23.55
CA GLY A 641 3.81 2.99 -22.81
C GLY A 641 4.61 2.59 -21.58
N ARG A 642 5.50 3.46 -21.08
CA ARG A 642 6.35 3.15 -19.92
C ARG A 642 5.75 3.69 -18.62
N PRO A 643 5.67 2.87 -17.56
CA PRO A 643 5.33 3.35 -16.22
C PRO A 643 6.33 4.41 -15.75
N ARG A 644 5.82 5.53 -15.25
CA ARG A 644 6.65 6.62 -14.71
C ARG A 644 6.93 6.45 -13.22
N ALA A 645 6.07 5.70 -12.52
CA ALA A 645 6.23 5.46 -11.10
C ALA A 645 7.39 4.49 -10.82
N LYS A 646 8.40 4.94 -10.07
CA LYS A 646 9.53 4.09 -9.63
C LYS A 646 9.47 3.74 -8.14
N GLY A 647 8.59 4.40 -7.40
CA GLY A 647 8.28 4.09 -6.01
C GLY A 647 7.29 5.08 -5.42
N PHE A 648 7.17 5.08 -4.09
CA PHE A 648 6.16 5.89 -3.39
C PHE A 648 6.42 7.41 -3.40
N GLY A 649 7.54 7.86 -3.99
CA GLY A 649 7.74 9.28 -4.32
C GLY A 649 6.96 9.72 -5.57
N ASP A 650 6.70 8.77 -6.48
CA ASP A 650 5.99 9.01 -7.75
C ASP A 650 4.56 8.46 -7.73
N TYR A 651 4.35 7.33 -7.05
CA TYR A 651 3.04 6.75 -6.75
C TYR A 651 2.58 7.25 -5.38
N LEU A 652 1.66 8.21 -5.37
CA LEU A 652 1.26 8.95 -4.18
C LEU A 652 0.31 8.14 -3.31
N LEU A 653 0.86 7.30 -2.43
CA LEU A 653 0.09 6.65 -1.38
C LEU A 653 -0.43 7.70 -0.38
N PRO A 654 -1.69 7.57 0.10
CA PRO A 654 -2.20 8.44 1.14
C PRO A 654 -1.37 8.27 2.42
N LEU A 655 -0.88 9.40 2.96
CA LEU A 655 -0.21 9.45 4.25
C LEU A 655 -1.25 9.50 5.39
N ALA A 656 -0.80 9.24 6.61
CA ALA A 656 -1.64 9.34 7.81
C ALA A 656 -2.17 10.78 8.05
N SER A 657 -1.54 11.80 7.46
CA SER A 657 -2.01 13.19 7.50
C SER A 657 -3.12 13.49 6.49
N ASP A 658 -3.25 12.68 5.44
CA ASP A 658 -4.10 12.98 4.29
C ASP A 658 -5.52 12.43 4.48
N VAL A 659 -5.64 11.35 5.24
CA VAL A 659 -6.91 10.69 5.54
C VAL A 659 -7.19 10.76 7.05
N PRO A 660 -8.32 11.35 7.48
CA PRO A 660 -8.69 11.39 8.89
C PRO A 660 -9.03 9.98 9.40
N GLU A 661 -9.18 9.82 10.71
CA GLU A 661 -9.66 8.54 11.25
C GLU A 661 -11.01 8.16 10.62
N VAL A 662 -11.05 7.00 9.97
CA VAL A 662 -12.27 6.48 9.35
C VAL A 662 -13.22 6.01 10.44
N ILE A 663 -14.44 6.57 10.44
CA ILE A 663 -15.50 6.17 11.37
C ILE A 663 -16.20 4.94 10.80
N ALA A 664 -15.81 3.76 11.29
CA ALA A 664 -16.36 2.48 10.86
C ALA A 664 -17.65 2.12 11.62
N VAL A 665 -18.74 1.92 10.88
CA VAL A 665 -20.07 1.56 11.37
C VAL A 665 -20.44 0.17 10.84
N PRO A 666 -20.08 -0.92 11.54
CA PRO A 666 -20.48 -2.27 11.13
C PRO A 666 -21.97 -2.51 11.45
N LEU A 667 -22.71 -3.01 10.46
CA LEU A 667 -24.08 -3.50 10.62
C LEU A 667 -24.04 -5.03 10.61
N GLU A 668 -24.45 -5.66 11.70
CA GLU A 668 -24.51 -7.12 11.77
C GLU A 668 -25.87 -7.64 11.27
N HIS A 669 -25.87 -8.16 10.04
CA HIS A 669 -27.01 -8.88 9.46
C HIS A 669 -26.58 -10.27 9.01
N ALA A 670 -26.62 -11.21 9.96
CA ALA A 670 -26.22 -12.60 9.75
C ALA A 670 -26.98 -13.24 8.57
N ASP A 671 -26.24 -13.97 7.72
CA ASP A 671 -26.83 -14.79 6.66
C ASP A 671 -26.95 -16.24 7.14
N ASP A 672 -28.17 -16.69 7.41
CA ASP A 672 -28.44 -18.01 8.00
C ASP A 672 -27.96 -19.20 7.15
N ARG A 673 -27.63 -18.97 5.87
CA ARG A 673 -27.06 -19.98 4.97
C ARG A 673 -25.57 -20.20 5.22
N LEU A 674 -24.90 -19.28 5.93
CA LEU A 674 -23.46 -19.30 6.16
C LEU A 674 -23.15 -19.66 7.62
N ALA A 675 -22.02 -20.31 7.84
CA ALA A 675 -21.58 -20.66 9.19
C ALA A 675 -21.46 -19.41 10.08
N PHE A 676 -22.13 -19.44 11.23
CA PHE A 676 -22.27 -18.31 12.17
C PHE A 676 -22.89 -17.04 11.56
N GLY A 677 -23.44 -17.08 10.35
CA GLY A 677 -23.86 -15.88 9.61
C GLY A 677 -22.72 -15.01 9.09
N ALA A 678 -21.48 -15.52 9.08
CA ALA A 678 -20.30 -14.76 8.69
C ALA A 678 -20.25 -14.54 7.18
N LYS A 679 -20.02 -13.29 6.76
CA LYS A 679 -19.79 -12.93 5.36
C LYS A 679 -18.36 -12.53 5.11
N GLY A 680 -17.96 -12.58 3.83
CA GLY A 680 -16.81 -11.83 3.36
C GLY A 680 -17.03 -10.33 3.54
N ILE A 681 -16.02 -9.61 4.00
CA ILE A 681 -16.09 -8.15 4.20
C ILE A 681 -14.92 -7.40 3.57
N GLY A 682 -14.01 -8.15 2.94
CA GLY A 682 -12.70 -7.64 2.55
C GLY A 682 -12.81 -6.49 1.56
N GLU A 683 -13.68 -6.57 0.57
CA GLU A 683 -13.63 -5.67 -0.58
C GLU A 683 -14.57 -4.46 -0.48
N GLY A 684 -15.73 -4.62 0.15
CA GLY A 684 -16.79 -3.62 0.28
C GLY A 684 -16.33 -2.19 0.66
N PRO A 685 -15.44 -1.98 1.66
CA PRO A 685 -15.05 -0.65 2.08
C PRO A 685 -14.32 0.16 1.01
N LEU A 686 -13.69 -0.48 0.02
CA LEU A 686 -13.06 0.25 -1.08
C LEU A 686 -14.09 0.68 -2.13
N VAL A 687 -15.19 -0.04 -2.30
CA VAL A 687 -16.08 0.07 -3.48
C VAL A 687 -16.72 1.45 -3.61
N SER A 688 -17.34 1.97 -2.56
CA SER A 688 -18.06 3.25 -2.59
C SER A 688 -17.26 4.44 -2.09
N SER A 689 -16.09 4.23 -1.47
CA SER A 689 -15.28 5.32 -0.94
C SER A 689 -14.81 6.32 -2.03
N PRO A 690 -14.33 5.89 -3.22
CA PRO A 690 -13.93 6.82 -4.27
C PRO A 690 -15.09 7.69 -4.76
N ALA A 691 -16.26 7.09 -4.95
CA ALA A 691 -17.45 7.80 -5.38
C ALA A 691 -17.93 8.84 -4.36
N ALA A 692 -17.92 8.51 -3.06
CA ALA A 692 -18.29 9.46 -2.01
C ALA A 692 -17.33 10.65 -1.94
N VAL A 693 -16.01 10.41 -2.10
CA VAL A 693 -15.02 11.49 -2.12
C VAL A 693 -15.19 12.37 -3.36
N ALA A 694 -15.37 11.78 -4.55
CA ALA A 694 -15.63 12.54 -5.77
C ALA A 694 -16.92 13.37 -5.66
N ALA A 695 -18.00 12.80 -5.11
CA ALA A 695 -19.24 13.52 -4.84
C ALA A 695 -19.04 14.71 -3.90
N ALA A 696 -18.22 14.54 -2.86
CA ALA A 696 -17.90 15.60 -1.92
C ALA A 696 -17.12 16.73 -2.59
N LEU A 697 -16.18 16.41 -3.50
CA LEU A 697 -15.45 17.42 -4.29
C LEU A 697 -16.41 18.21 -5.17
N ARG A 698 -17.28 17.54 -5.95
CA ARG A 698 -18.29 18.21 -6.76
C ARG A 698 -19.20 19.12 -5.94
N ALA A 699 -19.59 18.68 -4.74
CA ALA A 699 -20.44 19.46 -3.84
C ALA A 699 -19.72 20.67 -3.21
N ALA A 700 -18.38 20.65 -3.14
CA ALA A 700 -17.59 21.71 -2.52
C ALA A 700 -17.44 22.94 -3.43
N ASP A 701 -17.17 22.72 -4.72
CA ASP A 701 -16.78 23.80 -5.65
C ASP A 701 -17.46 23.72 -7.03
N GLY A 702 -18.34 22.74 -7.26
CA GLY A 702 -19.01 22.53 -8.55
C GLY A 702 -18.10 21.95 -9.64
N SER A 703 -16.90 21.48 -9.29
CA SER A 703 -15.99 20.82 -10.23
C SER A 703 -16.67 19.61 -10.91
N PRO A 704 -16.38 19.31 -12.18
CA PRO A 704 -17.08 18.22 -12.89
C PRO A 704 -16.64 16.81 -12.45
N VAL A 705 -15.46 16.68 -11.82
CA VAL A 705 -14.81 15.42 -11.37
C VAL A 705 -15.23 14.20 -12.18
N ASP A 706 -14.89 14.21 -13.48
CA ASP A 706 -15.22 13.16 -14.45
C ASP A 706 -14.26 11.95 -14.39
N ARG A 707 -13.16 12.10 -13.65
CA ARG A 707 -12.10 11.10 -13.51
C ARG A 707 -11.61 10.99 -12.07
N VAL A 708 -11.30 9.76 -11.65
CA VAL A 708 -10.47 9.49 -10.45
C VAL A 708 -9.16 8.78 -10.83
N PRO A 709 -8.02 9.11 -10.18
CA PRO A 709 -7.87 10.13 -9.15
C PRO A 709 -8.15 11.55 -9.66
N ALA A 710 -8.71 12.39 -8.80
CA ALA A 710 -9.11 13.76 -9.10
C ALA A 710 -7.92 14.73 -9.12
N TYR A 711 -6.84 14.42 -8.40
CA TYR A 711 -5.60 15.19 -8.47
C TYR A 711 -4.90 14.90 -9.80
N ARG A 712 -4.94 15.89 -10.71
CA ARG A 712 -4.05 15.87 -11.87
C ARG A 712 -2.72 16.50 -11.50
N LEU A 713 -1.64 15.74 -11.65
CA LEU A 713 -0.44 16.33 -12.25
C LEU A 713 -0.91 16.93 -13.58
N ALA A 714 -0.79 18.24 -13.78
CA ALA A 714 -1.27 18.89 -15.00
C ALA A 714 -0.79 18.11 -16.24
N PRO A 715 -1.68 17.69 -17.16
CA PRO A 715 -1.23 17.20 -18.45
C PRO A 715 -0.50 18.35 -19.15
N SER A 716 0.67 18.09 -19.72
CA SER A 716 1.22 18.99 -20.72
C SER A 716 0.13 19.21 -21.79
N PRO A 717 -0.24 20.46 -22.13
CA PRO A 717 -1.30 20.69 -23.10
C PRO A 717 -0.93 20.05 -24.47
N PRO A 718 -1.90 19.49 -25.21
CA PRO A 718 -1.69 19.13 -26.60
C PRO A 718 -1.34 20.38 -27.40
N GLY A 719 -0.33 20.28 -28.26
CA GLY A 719 0.22 21.42 -28.99
C GLY A 719 -0.78 22.04 -29.95
N GLU A 720 -1.05 23.33 -29.76
CA GLU A 720 -1.36 24.29 -30.83
C GLU A 720 -0.42 25.51 -30.84
N ASP A 721 0.51 25.60 -29.89
CA ASP A 721 1.57 26.63 -29.86
C ASP A 721 2.94 26.14 -30.35
N ALA A 722 3.06 24.86 -30.75
CA ALA A 722 4.33 24.24 -31.14
C ALA A 722 4.95 24.85 -32.41
N GLU A 723 4.15 25.46 -33.29
CA GLU A 723 4.64 26.02 -34.55
C GLU A 723 5.01 27.51 -34.48
N ARG A 724 4.66 28.25 -33.41
CA ARG A 724 5.04 29.67 -33.26
C ARG A 724 6.23 29.93 -32.33
N ARG A 725 6.91 28.88 -31.87
CA ARG A 725 8.18 28.99 -31.13
C ARG A 725 9.32 28.17 -31.74
N ALA A 726 9.24 27.87 -33.04
CA ALA A 726 10.38 27.42 -33.83
C ALA A 726 11.26 28.62 -34.27
N GLY A 727 11.67 29.43 -33.29
CA GLY A 727 12.59 30.55 -33.46
C GLY A 727 13.49 30.62 -32.24
N ASP A 728 14.68 30.06 -32.35
CA ASP A 728 15.82 30.18 -31.43
C ASP A 728 15.50 30.10 -29.92
N ASP A 729 15.19 28.90 -29.40
CA ASP A 729 15.28 28.63 -27.95
C ASP A 729 16.58 27.84 -27.66
N PRO A 730 17.68 28.51 -27.23
CA PRO A 730 18.85 27.79 -26.77
C PRO A 730 18.50 27.09 -25.45
N GLY A 731 18.94 25.84 -25.27
CA GLY A 731 18.99 25.22 -23.93
C GLY A 731 19.76 26.11 -22.93
N PRO A 732 19.89 25.73 -21.65
CA PRO A 732 20.64 26.54 -20.66
C PRO A 732 21.98 26.98 -21.27
N GLY A 733 22.13 28.29 -21.51
CA GLY A 733 23.06 28.83 -22.50
C GLY A 733 24.52 28.46 -22.27
N VAL A 734 24.94 28.21 -21.03
CA VAL A 734 26.25 27.64 -20.70
C VAL A 734 26.16 26.91 -19.35
N VAL A 735 26.62 25.65 -19.27
CA VAL A 735 26.81 24.93 -17.98
C VAL A 735 28.30 24.85 -17.68
N LEU A 736 28.73 25.52 -16.62
CA LEU A 736 30.13 25.62 -16.19
C LEU A 736 30.33 24.70 -14.98
N ARG A 737 31.31 23.80 -15.06
CA ARG A 737 31.60 22.79 -14.03
C ARG A 737 32.99 23.04 -13.46
N PRO A 738 33.15 23.94 -12.47
CA PRO A 738 34.44 24.15 -11.85
C PRO A 738 34.96 22.86 -11.23
N THR A 739 36.25 22.66 -11.34
CA THR A 739 36.99 21.54 -10.72
C THR A 739 37.63 21.96 -9.39
N SER A 740 37.68 23.27 -9.11
CA SER A 740 38.13 23.85 -7.84
C SER A 740 37.27 25.03 -7.39
N TRP A 741 37.30 25.34 -6.09
CA TRP A 741 36.57 26.49 -5.54
C TRP A 741 37.08 27.85 -6.04
N THR A 742 38.38 27.95 -6.33
CA THR A 742 38.99 29.14 -6.93
C THR A 742 38.44 29.39 -8.32
N GLU A 743 38.29 28.34 -9.11
CA GLU A 743 37.66 28.37 -10.44
C GLU A 743 36.17 28.71 -10.33
N ALA A 744 35.44 28.11 -9.39
CA ALA A 744 34.03 28.43 -9.14
C ALA A 744 33.82 29.92 -8.81
N ALA A 745 34.67 30.48 -7.95
CA ALA A 745 34.62 31.90 -7.57
C ALA A 745 35.00 32.83 -8.74
N ALA A 746 35.93 32.41 -9.61
CA ALA A 746 36.27 33.16 -10.82
C ALA A 746 35.11 33.15 -11.84
N LEU A 747 34.47 31.99 -12.04
CA LEU A 747 33.30 31.85 -12.92
C LEU A 747 32.10 32.64 -12.39
N LEU A 748 31.90 32.69 -11.08
CA LEU A 748 30.85 33.51 -10.45
C LEU A 748 31.07 35.01 -10.64
N ARG A 749 32.33 35.46 -10.61
CA ARG A 749 32.68 36.86 -10.91
C ARG A 749 32.55 37.19 -12.39
N ALA A 750 32.85 36.23 -13.27
CA ALA A 750 32.73 36.40 -14.72
C ALA A 750 31.29 36.29 -15.23
N HIS A 751 30.42 35.58 -14.51
CA HIS A 751 29.02 35.37 -14.84
C HIS A 751 28.13 35.74 -13.64
N PRO A 752 27.93 37.04 -13.36
CA PRO A 752 27.20 37.52 -12.18
C PRO A 752 25.72 37.09 -12.17
N ASP A 753 25.13 36.81 -13.33
CA ASP A 753 23.75 36.31 -13.47
C ASP A 753 23.65 34.76 -13.44
N ALA A 754 24.77 34.06 -13.22
CA ALA A 754 24.78 32.60 -13.22
C ALA A 754 24.09 32.02 -11.98
N THR A 755 23.27 31.00 -12.20
CA THR A 755 22.68 30.23 -11.10
C THR A 755 23.65 29.15 -10.61
N VAL A 756 23.99 29.20 -9.33
CA VAL A 756 24.89 28.21 -8.69
C VAL A 756 24.08 27.04 -8.15
N LEU A 757 24.56 25.82 -8.40
CA LEU A 757 23.90 24.59 -7.97
C LEU A 757 24.88 23.64 -7.27
N ALA A 758 24.51 23.23 -6.06
CA ALA A 758 25.21 22.23 -5.26
C ALA A 758 24.36 20.94 -5.21
N GLY A 759 24.45 20.13 -6.27
CA GLY A 759 23.76 18.83 -6.35
C GLY A 759 22.47 18.83 -7.18
N GLY A 760 22.10 17.64 -7.69
CA GLY A 760 21.04 17.47 -8.69
C GLY A 760 19.61 17.78 -8.22
N THR A 761 19.36 17.79 -6.92
CA THR A 761 18.01 17.97 -6.34
C THR A 761 17.56 19.43 -6.30
N ALA A 762 18.48 20.40 -6.44
CA ALA A 762 18.16 21.83 -6.51
C ALA A 762 17.47 22.24 -7.82
N LEU A 763 17.60 21.41 -8.87
CA LEU A 763 17.05 21.67 -10.20
C LEU A 763 15.59 21.26 -10.36
N LEU A 764 15.20 20.16 -9.71
CA LEU A 764 13.88 19.54 -9.90
C LEU A 764 12.69 20.46 -9.55
N PRO A 765 12.70 21.20 -8.43
CA PRO A 765 11.58 22.06 -8.10
C PRO A 765 11.42 23.22 -9.08
N ARG A 766 12.52 23.80 -9.58
CA ARG A 766 12.48 24.99 -10.44
C ARG A 766 12.17 24.66 -11.89
N PHE A 767 12.63 23.52 -12.40
CA PHE A 767 12.24 23.04 -13.73
C PHE A 767 10.78 22.58 -13.79
N ASN A 768 10.26 22.01 -12.70
CA ASN A 768 8.87 21.51 -12.66
C ASN A 768 7.82 22.62 -12.47
N THR A 769 8.21 23.81 -11.97
CA THR A 769 7.27 24.93 -11.73
C THR A 769 7.31 26.03 -12.79
N GLY A 770 8.05 25.85 -13.89
CA GLY A 770 8.09 26.82 -15.01
C GLY A 770 8.71 28.20 -14.70
N GLY A 771 9.30 28.39 -13.52
CA GLY A 771 9.86 29.67 -13.08
C GLY A 771 11.37 29.75 -13.33
N LEU A 772 11.76 30.59 -14.30
CA LEU A 772 13.14 31.00 -14.64
C LEU A 772 14.09 29.89 -15.16
N ARG A 773 14.44 29.98 -16.45
CA ARG A 773 15.52 29.22 -17.09
C ARG A 773 16.79 30.09 -17.16
N PRO A 774 17.77 29.93 -16.26
CA PRO A 774 18.96 30.79 -16.25
C PRO A 774 19.83 30.55 -17.49
N SER A 775 20.39 31.62 -18.05
CA SER A 775 21.26 31.59 -19.23
C SER A 775 22.64 30.98 -18.94
N THR A 776 23.10 30.99 -17.68
CA THR A 776 24.34 30.32 -17.25
C THR A 776 24.13 29.60 -15.92
N VAL A 777 24.65 28.38 -15.82
CA VAL A 777 24.56 27.54 -14.62
C VAL A 777 25.96 27.10 -14.19
N ILE A 778 26.31 27.31 -12.93
CA ILE A 778 27.58 26.85 -12.34
C ILE A 778 27.30 25.66 -11.43
N LEU A 779 27.73 24.48 -11.83
CA LEU A 779 27.46 23.22 -11.13
C LEU A 779 28.68 22.78 -10.32
N LEU A 780 28.57 22.87 -9.00
CA LEU A 780 29.67 22.62 -8.08
C LEU A 780 29.99 21.13 -7.85
N SER A 781 29.21 20.23 -8.47
CA SER A 781 29.40 18.78 -8.35
C SER A 781 30.70 18.26 -9.00
N GLY A 782 31.40 19.10 -9.77
CA GLY A 782 32.69 18.77 -10.39
C GLY A 782 33.89 18.94 -9.45
N ILE A 783 33.72 19.55 -8.28
CA ILE A 783 34.79 19.76 -7.31
C ILE A 783 34.88 18.50 -6.42
N SER A 784 35.94 17.70 -6.58
CA SER A 784 36.17 16.52 -5.74
C SER A 784 36.70 16.90 -4.35
N PRO A 785 36.26 16.22 -3.27
CA PRO A 785 36.86 16.43 -1.95
C PRO A 785 38.28 15.86 -1.90
N GLU A 786 39.25 16.60 -1.35
CA GLU A 786 40.60 16.06 -1.10
C GLU A 786 40.61 15.17 0.17
N PRO A 787 41.41 14.08 0.17
CA PRO A 787 41.54 13.23 1.35
C PRO A 787 42.27 13.95 2.50
N PRO A 788 41.96 13.60 3.76
CA PRO A 788 42.60 14.21 4.92
C PRO A 788 44.12 13.94 4.91
N ARG A 789 44.91 14.97 5.19
CA ARG A 789 46.38 14.85 5.30
C ARG A 789 46.82 14.91 6.75
N ILE A 790 47.75 14.03 7.11
CA ILE A 790 48.33 13.93 8.45
C ILE A 790 49.75 14.48 8.40
N GLY A 791 50.04 15.49 9.21
CA GLY A 791 51.36 16.11 9.34
C GLY A 791 51.46 16.93 10.63
N ASP A 792 52.62 16.90 11.28
CA ASP A 792 52.93 17.59 12.55
C ASP A 792 51.96 17.29 13.70
N GLY A 793 51.56 16.02 13.84
CA GLY A 793 50.69 15.57 14.93
C GLY A 793 49.23 16.07 14.83
N ARG A 794 48.82 16.60 13.67
CA ARG A 794 47.43 17.00 13.40
C ARG A 794 46.89 16.30 12.15
N ILE A 795 45.62 15.92 12.20
CA ILE A 795 44.84 15.44 11.04
C ILE A 795 44.04 16.63 10.52
N ARG A 796 44.32 17.06 9.28
CA ARG A 796 43.51 18.08 8.60
C ARG A 796 42.45 17.37 7.74
N PHE A 797 41.19 17.57 8.08
CA PHE A 797 40.07 17.25 7.19
C PHE A 797 39.82 18.46 6.29
N ASP A 798 39.93 18.28 4.98
CA ASP A 798 39.72 19.40 4.04
C ASP A 798 38.23 19.49 3.66
N ALA A 799 37.45 20.18 4.49
CA ALA A 799 36.12 20.70 4.18
C ALA A 799 36.04 22.13 4.72
N ARG A 800 36.70 23.07 4.03
CA ARG A 800 37.01 24.40 4.57
C ARG A 800 35.77 25.29 4.75
N THR A 801 35.35 25.49 5.99
CA THR A 801 35.34 26.83 6.56
C THR A 801 35.77 26.73 8.02
N THR A 802 36.81 27.50 8.38
CA THR A 802 37.11 27.79 9.78
C THR A 802 36.42 29.10 10.16
N VAL A 803 36.02 29.22 11.44
CA VAL A 803 35.23 30.35 11.98
C VAL A 803 35.85 31.74 11.68
N GLY A 804 37.15 31.80 11.40
CA GLY A 804 37.86 33.03 11.04
C GLY A 804 37.44 33.64 9.68
N GLU A 805 37.15 32.84 8.66
CA GLU A 805 36.82 33.35 7.31
C GLU A 805 35.32 33.62 7.11
N ALA A 806 34.45 33.03 7.94
CA ALA A 806 33.00 33.27 7.90
C ALA A 806 32.61 34.73 8.17
N ARG A 807 33.42 35.47 8.94
CA ARG A 807 33.20 36.90 9.20
C ARG A 807 33.45 37.80 7.98
N THR A 808 34.31 37.38 7.05
CA THR A 808 34.59 38.11 5.81
C THR A 808 33.47 37.88 4.79
N VAL A 809 32.93 36.66 4.71
CA VAL A 809 31.80 36.31 3.85
C VAL A 809 30.49 36.96 4.33
N ALA A 810 30.25 37.00 5.64
CA ALA A 810 29.09 37.66 6.23
C ALA A 810 29.04 39.18 5.96
N ARG A 811 30.18 39.82 5.72
CA ARG A 811 30.27 41.26 5.38
C ARG A 811 29.98 41.57 3.91
N CYS A 812 29.93 40.56 3.05
CA CYS A 812 29.70 40.72 1.61
C CYS A 812 28.28 40.34 1.17
N LEU A 813 27.37 40.06 2.11
CA LEU A 813 25.97 39.73 1.82
C LEU A 813 25.09 40.98 2.05
N PRO A 814 24.46 41.57 1.01
CA PRO A 814 23.52 42.67 1.16
C PRO A 814 22.27 42.27 1.95
N GLU A 815 21.57 43.26 2.51
CA GLU A 815 20.42 43.15 3.42
C GLU A 815 19.17 42.42 2.87
N ASP A 816 19.17 41.99 1.60
CA ASP A 816 18.01 41.38 0.94
C ASP A 816 17.96 39.84 1.01
N LEU A 817 18.30 39.25 2.16
CA LEU A 817 18.17 37.80 2.42
C LEU A 817 16.70 37.31 2.53
N GLY A 818 15.75 37.99 1.89
CA GLY A 818 14.36 37.55 1.71
C GLY A 818 14.18 36.34 0.79
N TRP A 819 15.25 35.84 0.15
CA TRP A 819 15.15 34.82 -0.90
C TRP A 819 15.50 33.39 -0.47
N PHE A 820 15.83 33.15 0.80
CA PHE A 820 16.02 31.79 1.32
C PHE A 820 14.72 31.18 1.86
N GLY A 821 13.96 30.61 0.93
CA GLY A 821 13.10 29.45 1.12
C GLY A 821 11.86 29.66 1.99
N THR A 822 10.69 29.53 1.36
CA THR A 822 9.40 29.46 2.07
C THR A 822 9.41 28.32 3.11
N PRO A 823 8.59 28.41 4.17
CA PRO A 823 8.54 27.41 5.26
C PRO A 823 8.37 25.96 4.78
N ALA A 824 7.80 25.73 3.59
CA ALA A 824 7.67 24.42 2.97
C ALA A 824 9.04 23.79 2.60
N VAL A 825 10.03 24.59 2.20
CA VAL A 825 11.39 24.13 1.85
C VAL A 825 12.13 23.68 3.11
N ARG A 826 11.96 24.40 4.23
CA ARG A 826 12.57 24.05 5.52
C ARG A 826 12.00 22.77 6.12
N ARG A 827 10.76 22.42 5.78
CA ARG A 827 10.11 21.18 6.23
C ARG A 827 10.44 19.95 5.37
N ARG A 828 11.10 20.08 4.21
CA ARG A 828 11.23 18.97 3.23
C ARG A 828 12.64 18.65 2.66
N ALA A 829 13.73 19.33 3.02
CA ALA A 829 15.07 19.02 2.48
C ALA A 829 16.18 19.01 3.57
N THR A 830 16.74 17.86 3.97
CA THR A 830 17.92 17.14 3.40
C THR A 830 19.30 17.82 3.53
N VAL A 831 19.74 18.07 4.77
CA VAL A 831 21.18 18.01 5.12
C VAL A 831 21.52 16.65 5.73
N VAL A 832 20.65 16.16 6.62
CA VAL A 832 20.82 14.85 7.29
C VAL A 832 20.71 13.68 6.32
N GLY A 833 19.78 13.73 5.36
CA GLY A 833 19.57 12.65 4.39
C GLY A 833 20.76 12.41 3.45
N ASN A 834 21.51 13.45 3.11
CA ASN A 834 22.69 13.33 2.24
C ASN A 834 23.94 12.89 3.02
N LEU A 835 24.03 13.22 4.31
CA LEU A 835 25.05 12.68 5.22
C LEU A 835 24.83 11.18 5.50
N LEU A 836 23.57 10.74 5.59
CA LEU A 836 23.18 9.34 5.80
C LEU A 836 23.51 8.41 4.61
N ALA A 837 23.65 8.95 3.40
CA ALA A 837 23.93 8.15 2.20
C ALA A 837 25.42 8.03 1.88
N ALA A 838 26.27 8.86 2.49
CA ALA A 838 27.70 8.96 2.17
C ALA A 838 28.60 7.97 2.92
N GLU A 839 28.17 7.40 4.06
CA GLU A 839 28.91 6.36 4.77
C GLU A 839 28.15 5.03 4.76
N GLY A 840 28.64 4.10 3.94
CA GLY A 840 28.08 2.77 3.79
C GLY A 840 27.88 2.05 5.13
N GLY A 841 26.64 2.00 5.59
CA GLY A 841 26.11 0.91 6.43
C GLY A 841 26.59 0.80 7.88
N ARG A 842 27.24 1.82 8.47
CA ARG A 842 27.54 1.82 9.93
C ARG A 842 26.56 2.74 10.67
N ARG A 843 25.88 2.18 11.68
CA ARG A 843 24.70 2.76 12.37
C ARG A 843 25.03 3.53 13.64
N ASP A 844 26.15 4.22 13.70
CA ASP A 844 26.50 5.02 14.86
C ASP A 844 27.00 6.38 14.38
N LEU A 845 26.21 7.45 14.55
CA LEU A 845 26.73 8.78 14.88
C LEU A 845 25.63 9.80 15.19
N ALA A 846 25.99 10.64 16.16
CA ALA A 846 25.21 11.64 16.85
C ALA A 846 24.88 12.88 15.99
N VAL A 847 23.80 13.56 16.36
CA VAL A 847 23.46 14.90 15.88
C VAL A 847 24.55 15.88 16.38
N PRO A 848 25.09 16.80 15.55
CA PRO A 848 26.07 17.76 16.03
C PRO A 848 25.44 18.67 17.08
N LEU A 849 26.01 18.67 18.28
CA LEU A 849 25.66 19.57 19.38
C LEU A 849 26.58 20.79 19.30
N LEU A 850 26.01 22.00 19.34
CA LEU A 850 26.78 23.22 19.55
C LEU A 850 26.76 23.51 21.05
N ALA A 851 27.85 23.21 21.77
CA ALA A 851 27.99 23.52 23.18
C ALA A 851 28.96 24.69 23.36
N VAL A 852 28.55 25.69 24.15
CA VAL A 852 29.41 26.77 24.64
C VAL A 852 29.27 26.74 26.16
N ASP A 853 30.39 26.66 26.89
CA ASP A 853 30.51 26.65 28.36
C ASP A 853 29.82 25.48 29.09
N ALA A 854 30.14 24.24 28.71
CA ALA A 854 29.70 23.04 29.43
C ALA A 854 30.69 22.63 30.54
N VAL A 855 30.23 21.90 31.55
CA VAL A 855 31.05 21.40 32.68
C VAL A 855 30.82 19.90 32.83
N LEU A 856 31.89 19.12 32.95
CA LEU A 856 31.84 17.67 33.16
C LEU A 856 31.75 17.38 34.67
N LEU A 857 30.74 16.62 35.09
CA LEU A 857 30.55 16.26 36.50
C LEU A 857 31.28 14.95 36.79
N THR A 858 32.31 14.98 37.63
CA THR A 858 33.03 13.78 38.08
C THR A 858 32.85 13.53 39.59
N PRO A 859 33.11 12.30 40.08
CA PRO A 859 33.05 12.00 41.51
C PRO A 859 34.04 12.81 42.36
N GLU A 860 35.14 13.29 41.78
CA GLU A 860 36.16 14.11 42.44
C GLU A 860 35.87 15.63 42.38
N GLY A 861 34.93 16.06 41.53
CA GLY A 861 34.45 17.44 41.44
C GLY A 861 34.12 17.87 40.00
N ASP A 862 33.25 18.88 39.85
CA ASP A 862 32.91 19.45 38.54
C ASP A 862 34.15 20.10 37.87
N VAL A 863 34.45 19.70 36.62
CA VAL A 863 35.58 20.19 35.80
C VAL A 863 35.04 20.92 34.57
N GLY A 864 35.52 22.13 34.27
CA GLY A 864 35.11 22.86 33.07
C GLY A 864 35.44 22.08 31.80
N LEU A 865 34.55 22.02 30.80
CA LEU A 865 34.88 21.36 29.53
C LEU A 865 36.04 22.07 28.82
N ASP A 866 36.17 23.36 29.04
CA ASP A 866 37.30 24.21 28.70
C ASP A 866 38.60 23.77 29.40
N GLU A 867 38.58 23.40 30.69
CA GLU A 867 39.74 22.82 31.38
C GLU A 867 40.13 21.42 30.87
N VAL A 868 39.14 20.60 30.48
CA VAL A 868 39.38 19.27 29.87
C VAL A 868 39.97 19.39 28.46
N LEU A 869 39.63 20.46 27.75
CA LEU A 869 40.10 20.76 26.41
C LEU A 869 41.33 21.68 26.41
N ASP A 870 41.80 22.13 27.57
CA ASP A 870 42.91 23.07 27.64
C ASP A 870 44.22 22.38 27.25
N GLY A 871 44.78 22.80 26.12
CA GLY A 871 45.87 22.14 25.41
C GLY A 871 45.47 21.49 24.08
N ALA A 872 44.18 21.30 23.81
CA ALA A 872 43.67 20.91 22.50
C ALA A 872 43.46 22.15 21.61
N ALA A 873 43.88 22.07 20.36
CA ALA A 873 43.68 23.16 19.40
C ALA A 873 42.19 23.40 19.11
N PRO A 874 41.74 24.65 18.83
CA PRO A 874 40.33 24.92 18.58
C PRO A 874 39.81 24.12 17.38
N GLY A 875 38.86 23.22 17.64
CA GLY A 875 38.29 22.27 16.68
C GLY A 875 36.91 21.79 17.12
N LEU A 876 36.18 21.16 16.19
CA LEU A 876 34.88 20.54 16.45
C LEU A 876 35.09 19.18 17.13
N VAL A 877 34.60 19.00 18.36
CA VAL A 877 34.63 17.73 19.08
C VAL A 877 33.39 16.91 18.68
N THR A 878 33.58 15.80 17.99
CA THR A 878 32.47 14.95 17.50
C THR A 878 32.17 13.74 18.40
N ALA A 879 33.07 13.41 19.33
CA ALA A 879 32.87 12.39 20.37
C ALA A 879 33.83 12.61 21.56
N ILE A 880 33.41 12.20 22.76
CA ILE A 880 34.26 12.09 23.97
C ILE A 880 34.14 10.66 24.47
N GLU A 881 35.23 9.89 24.48
CA GLU A 881 35.26 8.54 25.05
C GLU A 881 35.79 8.59 26.49
N THR A 882 35.12 7.90 27.42
CA THR A 882 35.55 7.78 28.81
C THR A 882 35.76 6.31 29.17
N ASP A 883 36.93 5.98 29.72
CA ASP A 883 37.22 4.65 30.24
C ASP A 883 36.57 4.41 31.61
N VAL A 884 35.28 4.08 31.66
CA VAL A 884 34.64 3.58 32.89
C VAL A 884 34.00 2.22 32.62
N PRO A 885 34.63 1.10 33.04
CA PRO A 885 34.01 -0.21 32.93
C PRO A 885 33.17 -0.49 34.18
N ARG A 886 31.83 -0.52 34.08
CA ARG A 886 30.96 -1.37 34.94
C ARG A 886 29.48 -1.41 34.54
N ARG A 887 28.94 -2.65 34.59
CA ARG A 887 27.53 -3.03 34.53
C ARG A 887 26.68 -2.26 35.55
N LEU A 888 25.60 -1.62 35.10
CA LEU A 888 24.50 -1.15 35.97
C LEU A 888 23.25 -2.01 35.74
N GLY A 889 22.81 -2.70 36.80
CA GLY A 889 21.56 -3.45 36.84
C GLY A 889 20.36 -2.54 37.09
N TYR A 890 19.24 -2.83 36.42
CA TYR A 890 18.00 -2.06 36.55
C TYR A 890 17.08 -2.63 37.65
N ALA A 891 16.60 -1.74 38.54
CA ALA A 891 15.44 -1.96 39.39
C ALA A 891 14.16 -1.43 38.70
N ARG A 892 13.10 -2.25 38.67
CA ARG A 892 11.83 -1.97 37.98
C ARG A 892 11.02 -0.87 38.67
N THR A 893 10.76 0.24 37.97
CA THR A 893 9.67 1.18 38.28
C THR A 893 8.69 1.27 37.11
N GLY A 894 7.73 0.34 37.06
CA GLY A 894 6.32 0.56 36.68
C GLY A 894 5.88 1.28 35.39
N VAL A 895 6.75 1.73 34.49
CA VAL A 895 6.37 2.41 33.23
C VAL A 895 7.11 1.74 32.07
N ARG A 896 6.35 1.23 31.10
CA ARG A 896 6.84 0.50 29.91
C ARG A 896 7.59 1.43 28.95
N PRO A 897 8.78 1.05 28.42
CA PRO A 897 9.34 1.64 27.22
C PRO A 897 9.13 0.71 26.01
N SER A 898 8.49 1.22 24.95
CA SER A 898 8.49 0.63 23.59
C SER A 898 9.34 1.47 22.63
N VAL A 899 10.38 2.10 23.17
CA VAL A 899 11.45 2.75 22.42
C VAL A 899 12.72 2.33 23.16
N ALA A 900 13.72 1.79 22.46
CA ALA A 900 15.08 1.85 23.00
C ALA A 900 15.33 3.32 23.42
N PRO A 901 15.92 3.59 24.58
CA PRO A 901 15.84 4.89 25.19
C PRO A 901 16.34 5.96 24.21
N PRO A 902 15.59 7.04 23.95
CA PRO A 902 16.26 8.27 23.61
C PRO A 902 17.17 8.57 24.79
N GLU A 903 18.48 8.51 24.58
CA GLU A 903 19.38 9.23 25.46
C GLU A 903 18.85 10.67 25.55
N ALA A 904 18.69 11.11 26.79
CA ALA A 904 17.90 12.28 27.13
C ALA A 904 18.40 13.52 26.37
N ALA A 905 17.57 14.06 25.48
CA ALA A 905 17.73 15.44 25.04
C ALA A 905 17.38 16.35 26.22
N VAL A 906 18.38 16.81 26.96
CA VAL A 906 18.22 17.85 27.96
C VAL A 906 18.14 19.19 27.22
N ALA A 907 16.97 19.83 27.26
CA ALA A 907 16.86 21.24 26.91
C ALA A 907 17.45 22.07 28.06
N ILE A 908 18.61 22.68 27.83
CA ILE A 908 19.20 23.65 28.77
C ILE A 908 18.81 25.05 28.30
N ALA A 909 18.07 25.77 29.15
CA ALA A 909 17.83 27.19 28.98
C ALA A 909 19.02 27.99 29.52
N TRP A 910 19.40 29.03 28.80
CA TRP A 910 20.44 29.99 29.17
C TRP A 910 19.96 30.87 30.33
N LEU A 911 20.74 30.95 31.41
CA LEU A 911 20.63 32.01 32.41
C LEU A 911 22.04 32.57 32.65
N PRO A 912 22.24 33.89 32.63
CA PRO A 912 23.55 34.49 32.87
C PRO A 912 24.01 34.24 34.31
N ARG A 913 25.29 33.93 34.48
CA ARG A 913 25.96 33.69 35.77
C ARG A 913 26.03 35.02 36.55
N PRO A 914 25.49 35.12 37.78
CA PRO A 914 25.68 36.32 38.59
C PRO A 914 27.17 36.50 38.92
N PRO A 915 27.69 37.75 38.96
CA PRO A 915 29.09 38.00 39.29
C PRO A 915 29.42 37.48 40.69
N GLY A 916 30.41 36.59 40.82
CA GLY A 916 30.92 36.08 42.10
C GLY A 916 30.34 34.76 42.61
N ALA A 917 29.52 34.06 41.83
CA ALA A 917 29.09 32.70 42.17
C ALA A 917 30.08 31.66 41.61
N ASP A 918 30.76 30.92 42.48
CA ASP A 918 31.76 29.92 42.04
C ASP A 918 31.12 28.59 41.58
N ARG A 919 29.87 28.29 42.01
CA ARG A 919 29.05 27.17 41.51
C ARG A 919 27.55 27.49 41.51
N VAL A 920 26.84 27.02 40.48
CA VAL A 920 25.36 27.05 40.38
C VAL A 920 24.84 25.62 40.15
N ARG A 921 23.81 25.21 40.90
CA ARG A 921 23.21 23.87 40.79
C ARG A 921 21.87 23.94 40.04
N VAL A 922 21.80 23.26 38.89
CA VAL A 922 20.57 23.17 38.07
C VAL A 922 19.82 21.88 38.39
N VAL A 923 18.52 21.97 38.67
CA VAL A 923 17.63 20.81 38.85
C VAL A 923 16.61 20.78 37.71
N ALA A 924 16.74 19.83 36.80
CA ALA A 924 15.79 19.61 35.70
C ALA A 924 14.75 18.55 36.09
N ARG A 925 13.45 18.84 35.88
CA ARG A 925 12.37 17.85 35.97
C ARG A 925 11.57 17.87 34.65
N LEU A 926 11.65 16.77 33.89
CA LEU A 926 11.03 16.63 32.57
C LEU A 926 9.52 16.40 32.66
N ARG A 927 8.71 17.29 32.07
CA ARG A 927 7.36 16.99 31.59
C ARG A 927 7.15 17.62 30.22
N ALA A 928 6.71 16.83 29.24
CA ALA A 928 6.38 17.29 27.89
C ALA A 928 5.23 18.32 27.94
N ALA A 929 5.41 19.46 27.27
CA ALA A 929 4.34 20.44 27.09
C ALA A 929 3.30 19.92 26.08
N ARG A 930 2.01 20.20 26.31
CA ARG A 930 0.93 19.73 25.43
C ARG A 930 0.85 20.57 24.13
N PRO A 931 0.59 19.96 22.95
CA PRO A 931 0.59 20.64 21.65
C PRO A 931 -0.36 21.83 21.50
N GLU A 932 -1.38 21.91 22.33
CA GLU A 932 -2.38 22.98 22.32
C GLU A 932 -1.77 24.34 22.76
N ARG A 933 -0.75 24.33 23.62
CA ARG A 933 -0.16 25.56 24.23
C ARG A 933 0.85 26.27 23.33
N LEU A 934 1.49 25.53 22.43
CA LEU A 934 2.36 26.09 21.40
C LEU A 934 1.57 26.93 20.39
N ARG A 935 0.32 26.53 20.09
CA ARG A 935 -0.54 27.29 19.16
C ARG A 935 -1.00 28.63 19.74
N ASP A 936 -1.20 28.71 21.06
CA ASP A 936 -1.55 29.98 21.71
C ASP A 936 -0.35 30.95 21.75
N ALA A 937 0.85 30.43 21.99
CA ALA A 937 2.10 31.19 21.91
C ALA A 937 2.41 31.63 20.47
N GLU A 938 2.17 30.78 19.48
CA GLU A 938 2.30 31.12 18.06
C GLU A 938 1.31 32.22 17.64
N ARG A 939 0.04 32.15 18.08
CA ARG A 939 -0.95 33.21 17.82
C ARG A 939 -0.61 34.55 18.48
N LEU A 940 0.10 34.54 19.61
CA LEU A 940 0.59 35.73 20.30
C LEU A 940 1.82 36.31 19.58
N LEU A 941 2.73 35.46 19.10
CA LEU A 941 3.89 35.86 18.30
C LEU A 941 3.50 36.41 16.92
N GLU A 942 2.51 35.82 16.26
CA GLU A 942 1.98 36.31 14.97
C GLU A 942 1.38 37.72 15.08
N ARG A 943 0.88 38.09 16.26
CA ARG A 943 0.37 39.43 16.56
C ARG A 943 1.41 40.35 17.20
N ARG A 944 2.67 39.91 17.29
CA ARG A 944 3.78 40.62 17.94
C ARG A 944 3.51 40.99 19.40
N ALA A 945 2.81 40.14 20.13
CA ALA A 945 2.59 40.32 21.56
C ALA A 945 3.94 40.30 22.34
N PRO A 946 4.01 40.95 23.51
CA PRO A 946 5.20 40.93 24.35
C PRO A 946 5.65 39.50 24.69
N LEU A 947 6.96 39.28 24.67
CA LEU A 947 7.58 37.94 24.84
C LEU A 947 7.22 37.27 26.18
N ASP A 948 6.91 38.07 27.19
CA ASP A 948 6.45 37.69 28.53
C ASP A 948 5.03 37.10 28.52
N GLU A 949 4.12 37.58 27.67
CA GLU A 949 2.81 36.96 27.46
C GLU A 949 2.93 35.65 26.67
N VAL A 950 3.79 35.63 25.65
CA VAL A 950 4.11 34.42 24.87
C VAL A 950 4.69 33.34 25.80
N ALA A 951 5.59 33.73 26.70
CA ALA A 951 6.19 32.84 27.69
C ALA A 951 5.15 32.37 28.73
N ALA A 952 4.23 33.22 29.16
CA ALA A 952 3.15 32.85 30.08
C ALA A 952 2.17 31.82 29.46
N ALA A 953 1.84 31.98 28.16
CA ALA A 953 1.03 31.02 27.41
C ALA A 953 1.70 29.65 27.29
N CYS A 954 3.02 29.62 27.14
CA CYS A 954 3.81 28.38 27.14
C CYS A 954 3.85 27.69 28.52
N THR A 955 3.78 28.43 29.63
CA THR A 955 4.19 27.93 30.96
C THR A 955 3.07 27.75 31.99
N GLY A 956 1.91 28.40 31.86
CA GLY A 956 0.69 28.16 32.65
C GLY A 956 0.86 28.04 34.18
N HIS A 957 0.70 29.15 34.91
CA HIS A 957 0.51 29.25 36.37
C HIS A 957 1.40 28.33 37.24
N ALA A 958 2.70 28.60 37.29
CA ALA A 958 3.55 28.21 38.40
C ALA A 958 4.21 29.45 39.02
N ARG A 959 3.77 29.79 40.24
CA ARG A 959 4.12 31.00 41.01
C ARG A 959 5.56 31.16 41.56
N PRO A 960 6.61 30.32 41.32
CA PRO A 960 7.94 30.68 41.81
C PRO A 960 8.78 31.55 40.86
N PHE A 961 8.45 31.66 39.56
CA PHE A 961 9.30 32.37 38.59
C PHE A 961 9.16 33.91 38.64
N GLY A 962 8.09 34.44 39.24
CA GLY A 962 7.81 35.89 39.29
C GLY A 962 8.74 36.70 40.21
N VAL A 963 9.49 36.06 41.11
CA VAL A 963 10.42 36.77 42.01
C VAL A 963 11.81 36.92 41.38
N LEU A 964 12.19 36.04 40.45
CA LEU A 964 13.52 36.04 39.85
C LEU A 964 13.61 36.99 38.63
N ALA A 965 12.56 37.09 37.83
CA ALA A 965 12.52 37.99 36.67
C ALA A 965 12.48 39.48 37.09
N ARG A 966 11.79 39.81 38.19
CA ARG A 966 11.70 41.19 38.70
C ARG A 966 13.06 41.72 39.22
N ARG A 967 13.87 40.83 39.80
CA ARG A 967 15.22 41.17 40.29
C ARG A 967 16.25 41.38 39.17
N ILE A 968 16.07 40.72 38.03
CA ILE A 968 16.96 40.83 36.87
C ILE A 968 16.69 42.14 36.10
N LEU A 969 15.44 42.60 36.06
CA LEU A 969 15.06 43.85 35.38
C LEU A 969 15.31 45.13 36.21
N GLU A 970 15.44 45.03 37.53
CA GLU A 970 15.67 46.19 38.40
C GLU A 970 17.18 46.49 38.62
N GLU A 971 18.12 45.60 38.27
CA GLU A 971 19.55 45.74 38.61
C GLU A 971 20.55 45.66 37.44
N THR A 972 20.15 45.81 36.18
CA THR A 972 21.11 46.01 35.08
C THR A 972 20.66 47.16 34.17
N PRO A 973 21.49 48.21 33.96
CA PRO A 973 21.12 49.42 33.22
C PRO A 973 20.91 49.23 31.71
#